data_AF-F2DLR5-F1
#
_entry.id   AF-F2DLR5-F1
#
_cell.length_a   1.000
_cell.length_b   1.000
_cell.length_c   1.000
_cell.angle_alpha   90.00
_cell.angle_beta   90.00
_cell.angle_gamma   90.00
#
_symmetry.space_group_name_H-M   'P 1'
#
loop_
_entity.id
_entity.type
_entity.pdbx_description
1 polymer ?
#
loop_
_entity_poly.entity_id
_entity_poly.type
_entity_poly.pdbx_seq_one_letter_code
_entity_poly.pdbx_strand_id
1 'polypeptide(L)'
;MGAGARARATAAALLLVAAALAGVAAGGDIVHQDDDAPKIPGCSNDFMLVKVQTWVKNRETDEFVGVGARFDPIIESKEKHANRTGLLLANPFDCCTPLKEKVAGEVLLVQRGDCKFTTKAKVAEDAGASAIVILNNRHELYKMVCDQNETDLDINIPAVLLPKDAGTILQGLLSLGKVSVQLYSPDRPLVDTAEVFLWLMAVGTILGASYWSAWSAREALIEQEKLLKDGHESSVNIEAEGSTGMVDITMTSAMLFIVVASLFLVMLYKLMSHWFVELLVVIFCIGGVEGLQTCLVALLSRWFKPAARSFVKVPFFGAVSYLTLAVCPFCIVFAVLWAVYRRMPYAWIGQDVLGIALIVTVIQIVRIPNLKVGSVLLGCSFLYDNQCDGRFGPRGPNRPSRPDRLRSPLPMDAVAFSSASNPNAAPFPSASPSSGAHRFSIRGPRRRRRPLPALRSSASPSAHAPASHHDVVVVGAGIVGLSIARHLLLHTPLSVAVADAAVPCSGATGAGQGYVWMSHRTPGSDTWDLAVRSKQLWEDLAAEMDGHGAGGARESLGWMKTGSLLVGRTSKELATLEEKTKVLSQAGISAECLSASSLHALEPALCVGNDGGAMFLPEDRQIDAFQAVSLIEKINRSYSPKGRYMELYNDPAMSLIRSEVTGRVEGVQTSKNILYGRKATVVASGAWTRSLLHSFLGPNCTLDIPVKPRKGHLLVLENFNRLKLNHGIMELGYVDHQGDNSNSVHLSPKYKEDDQAAASISMTATLNTKGHLVLGSSREFKGFSREVDKSILKSIWDRAGEFFPALNNIHLDIDEDKEIRIGHRPYMPDGKPVIGFVPDMSNVLIATGHEGSGLALALGTAEMVTDMILGDLGRVDFTPFSIENRFSGTG
;
A
#
# COMPACT_ATOMS: atom_id res chain seq x y z
N MET A 1 -21.04 3.12 28.89
CA MET A 1 -21.25 1.78 28.29
C MET A 1 -19.91 1.30 27.73
N GLY A 2 -19.41 0.17 28.26
CA GLY A 2 -17.98 -0.18 28.24
C GLY A 2 -17.43 -0.70 26.91
N ALA A 3 -16.09 -0.60 26.79
CA ALA A 3 -15.28 -1.01 25.63
C ALA A 3 -15.55 -2.44 25.12
N GLY A 4 -16.04 -3.34 25.98
CA GLY A 4 -16.46 -4.69 25.59
C GLY A 4 -17.68 -4.73 24.66
N ALA A 5 -18.58 -3.75 24.71
CA ALA A 5 -19.73 -3.66 23.81
C ALA A 5 -19.32 -3.24 22.39
N ARG A 6 -18.31 -2.37 22.26
CA ARG A 6 -17.76 -1.95 20.97
C ARG A 6 -16.98 -3.07 20.28
N ALA A 7 -16.17 -3.82 21.02
CA ALA A 7 -15.44 -4.98 20.47
C ALA A 7 -16.39 -6.09 19.98
N ARG A 8 -17.49 -6.34 20.70
CA ARG A 8 -18.54 -7.28 20.28
C ARG A 8 -19.33 -6.76 19.08
N ALA A 9 -19.61 -5.46 19.01
CA ALA A 9 -20.28 -4.84 17.87
C ALA A 9 -19.41 -4.84 16.60
N THR A 10 -18.10 -4.61 16.72
CA THR A 10 -17.17 -4.71 15.57
C THR A 10 -16.96 -6.14 15.13
N ALA A 11 -16.88 -7.10 16.05
CA ALA A 11 -16.81 -8.53 15.71
C ALA A 11 -18.11 -9.02 15.05
N ALA A 12 -19.27 -8.58 15.55
CA ALA A 12 -20.57 -8.88 14.95
C ALA A 12 -20.74 -8.22 13.57
N ALA A 13 -20.26 -6.99 13.38
CA ALA A 13 -20.27 -6.32 12.09
C ALA A 13 -19.33 -6.99 11.08
N LEU A 14 -18.14 -7.44 11.50
CA LEU A 14 -17.22 -8.22 10.66
C LEU A 14 -17.80 -9.59 10.28
N LEU A 15 -18.48 -10.27 11.22
CA LEU A 15 -19.21 -11.51 10.96
C LEU A 15 -20.40 -11.30 10.02
N LEU A 16 -21.12 -10.19 10.14
CA LEU A 16 -22.23 -9.82 9.25
C LEU A 16 -21.73 -9.48 7.84
N VAL A 17 -20.58 -8.81 7.71
CA VAL A 17 -19.95 -8.53 6.42
C VAL A 17 -19.37 -9.80 5.80
N ALA A 18 -18.76 -10.68 6.59
CA ALA A 18 -18.31 -12.00 6.13
C ALA A 18 -19.48 -12.90 5.68
N ALA A 19 -20.59 -12.88 6.42
CA ALA A 19 -21.82 -13.59 6.05
C ALA A 19 -22.50 -12.97 4.81
N ALA A 20 -22.45 -11.64 4.66
CA ALA A 20 -22.96 -10.95 3.48
C ALA A 20 -22.11 -11.22 2.23
N LEU A 21 -20.78 -11.34 2.37
CA LEU A 21 -19.87 -11.70 1.28
C LEU A 21 -20.00 -13.18 0.89
N ALA A 22 -20.23 -14.08 1.86
CA ALA A 22 -20.58 -15.47 1.58
C ALA A 22 -21.91 -15.59 0.79
N GLY A 23 -22.84 -14.64 0.95
CA GLY A 23 -24.09 -14.58 0.20
C GLY A 23 -23.97 -14.08 -1.24
N VAL A 24 -22.81 -13.55 -1.67
CA VAL A 24 -22.59 -13.00 -3.02
C VAL A 24 -21.70 -13.90 -3.90
N ALA A 25 -21.14 -14.98 -3.35
CA ALA A 25 -20.50 -16.03 -4.14
C ALA A 25 -21.58 -16.92 -4.78
N ALA A 26 -22.33 -16.37 -5.73
CA ALA A 26 -23.08 -17.18 -6.68
C ALA A 26 -22.06 -17.81 -7.64
N GLY A 27 -21.54 -18.98 -7.28
CA GLY A 27 -20.87 -19.86 -8.22
C GLY A 27 -21.89 -20.23 -9.29
N GLY A 28 -21.86 -19.50 -10.42
CA GLY A 28 -22.56 -19.95 -11.61
C GLY A 28 -22.01 -21.33 -11.97
N ASP A 29 -22.90 -22.26 -12.35
CA ASP A 29 -22.52 -23.57 -12.83
C ASP A 29 -21.34 -23.43 -13.80
N ILE A 30 -20.25 -24.16 -13.57
CA ILE A 30 -19.22 -24.35 -14.60
C ILE A 30 -19.79 -25.31 -15.65
N VAL A 31 -20.91 -24.92 -16.27
CA VAL A 31 -21.32 -25.40 -17.57
C VAL A 31 -20.24 -24.89 -18.51
N HIS A 32 -19.43 -25.80 -19.05
CA HIS A 32 -18.50 -25.46 -20.10
C HIS A 32 -19.28 -25.14 -21.37
N GLN A 33 -19.74 -23.88 -21.48
CA GLN A 33 -20.30 -23.35 -22.71
C GLN A 33 -19.21 -23.44 -23.79
N ASP A 34 -19.48 -24.28 -24.79
CA ASP A 34 -18.67 -24.39 -25.98
C ASP A 34 -19.44 -23.69 -27.10
N ASP A 35 -19.11 -22.42 -27.34
CA ASP A 35 -19.74 -21.57 -28.36
C ASP A 35 -19.31 -21.95 -29.79
N ASP A 36 -18.22 -22.72 -29.93
CA ASP A 36 -17.71 -23.17 -31.22
C ASP A 36 -18.40 -24.45 -31.72
N ALA A 37 -19.07 -25.19 -30.82
CA ALA A 37 -19.76 -26.43 -31.16
C ALA A 37 -21.12 -26.16 -31.86
N PRO A 38 -21.47 -26.91 -32.92
CA PRO A 38 -22.71 -26.71 -33.65
C PRO A 38 -23.94 -26.95 -32.76
N LYS A 39 -24.87 -25.98 -32.69
CA LYS A 39 -26.16 -26.12 -32.00
C LYS A 39 -27.20 -26.61 -33.00
N ILE A 40 -27.29 -27.93 -33.15
CA ILE A 40 -28.21 -28.61 -34.08
C ILE A 40 -29.34 -29.25 -33.24
N PRO A 41 -30.59 -29.34 -33.74
CA PRO A 41 -31.65 -30.10 -33.06
C PRO A 41 -31.19 -31.53 -32.74
N GLY A 42 -31.30 -31.92 -31.45
CA GLY A 42 -30.80 -33.20 -30.95
C GLY A 42 -29.32 -33.21 -30.52
N CYS A 43 -28.59 -32.10 -30.66
CA CYS A 43 -27.20 -31.95 -30.21
C CYS A 43 -26.92 -30.55 -29.66
N SER A 44 -27.59 -30.22 -28.56
CA SER A 44 -27.50 -28.91 -27.91
C SER A 44 -27.17 -28.98 -26.42
N ASN A 45 -27.10 -30.17 -25.83
CA ASN A 45 -26.88 -30.32 -24.39
C ASN A 45 -25.49 -29.86 -23.98
N ASP A 46 -25.36 -29.46 -22.72
CA ASP A 46 -24.10 -29.02 -22.14
C ASP A 46 -23.25 -30.22 -21.68
N PHE A 47 -21.94 -30.05 -21.68
CA PHE A 47 -21.04 -31.08 -21.17
C PHE A 47 -21.20 -31.22 -19.64
N MET A 48 -21.63 -32.39 -19.20
CA MET A 48 -21.75 -32.73 -17.79
C MET A 48 -20.68 -33.76 -17.39
N LEU A 49 -20.17 -33.65 -16.17
CA LEU A 49 -19.30 -34.65 -15.57
C LEU A 49 -20.15 -35.79 -15.02
N VAL A 50 -19.85 -37.01 -15.44
CA VAL A 50 -20.63 -38.19 -15.09
C VAL A 50 -19.78 -39.09 -14.21
N LYS A 51 -20.33 -39.50 -13.08
CA LYS A 51 -19.75 -40.55 -12.25
C LYS A 51 -20.21 -41.92 -12.73
N VAL A 52 -19.24 -42.81 -12.89
CA VAL A 52 -19.43 -44.21 -13.29
C VAL A 52 -19.02 -45.08 -12.11
N GLN A 53 -20.01 -45.43 -11.28
CA GLN A 53 -19.79 -46.32 -10.15
C GLN A 53 -19.84 -47.77 -10.63
N THR A 54 -18.94 -48.61 -10.13
CA THR A 54 -18.83 -50.01 -10.54
C THR A 54 -19.12 -50.99 -9.41
N TRP A 55 -19.69 -52.14 -9.77
CA TRP A 55 -19.87 -53.27 -8.87
C TRP A 55 -19.44 -54.57 -9.53
N VAL A 56 -18.68 -55.36 -8.78
CA VAL A 56 -18.31 -56.74 -9.13
C VAL A 56 -18.94 -57.68 -8.12
N LYS A 57 -19.73 -58.66 -8.57
CA LYS A 57 -20.43 -59.61 -7.68
C LYS A 57 -21.25 -58.93 -6.56
N ASN A 58 -21.94 -57.84 -6.87
CA ASN A 58 -22.71 -57.01 -5.92
C ASN A 58 -21.90 -56.32 -4.81
N ARG A 59 -20.56 -56.29 -4.90
CA ARG A 59 -19.75 -55.41 -4.05
C ARG A 59 -19.32 -54.19 -4.84
N GLU A 60 -19.46 -53.05 -4.19
CA GLU A 60 -18.99 -51.77 -4.70
C GLU A 60 -17.46 -51.79 -4.81
N THR A 61 -16.93 -51.32 -5.94
CA THR A 61 -15.51 -51.38 -6.26
C THR A 61 -14.94 -49.98 -6.49
N ASP A 62 -14.90 -49.53 -7.73
CA ASP A 62 -14.23 -48.29 -8.14
C ASP A 62 -15.25 -47.27 -8.67
N GLU A 63 -14.98 -45.99 -8.42
CA GLU A 63 -15.68 -44.85 -9.01
C GLU A 63 -14.80 -44.22 -10.10
N PHE A 64 -15.35 -44.02 -11.29
CA PHE A 64 -14.67 -43.30 -12.37
C PHE A 64 -15.39 -42.00 -12.73
N VAL A 65 -14.64 -41.01 -13.19
CA VAL A 65 -15.20 -39.74 -13.69
C VAL A 65 -15.06 -39.68 -15.21
N GLY A 66 -16.20 -39.50 -15.88
CA GLY A 66 -16.34 -39.34 -17.33
C GLY A 66 -17.00 -38.03 -17.73
N VAL A 67 -17.18 -37.84 -19.03
CA VAL A 67 -17.87 -36.67 -19.63
C VAL A 67 -19.00 -37.15 -20.51
N GLY A 68 -20.19 -36.57 -20.35
CA GLY A 68 -21.37 -36.81 -21.20
C GLY A 68 -21.22 -36.23 -22.61
N ALA A 69 -22.11 -36.60 -23.54
CA ALA A 69 -22.14 -36.02 -24.88
C ALA A 69 -22.99 -34.74 -24.93
N ARG A 70 -23.06 -34.10 -26.11
CA ARG A 70 -24.05 -33.04 -26.37
C ARG A 70 -25.35 -33.56 -27.00
N PHE A 71 -25.31 -34.80 -27.49
CA PHE A 71 -26.38 -35.44 -28.26
C PHE A 71 -27.13 -36.53 -27.49
N ASP A 72 -26.76 -36.78 -26.24
CA ASP A 72 -27.38 -37.78 -25.38
C ASP A 72 -28.44 -37.14 -24.46
N PRO A 73 -29.40 -37.90 -23.93
CA PRO A 73 -30.37 -37.39 -22.96
C PRO A 73 -29.70 -36.97 -21.65
N ILE A 74 -30.40 -36.14 -20.87
CA ILE A 74 -29.95 -35.70 -19.56
C ILE A 74 -29.79 -36.92 -18.64
N ILE A 75 -28.59 -37.08 -18.08
CA ILE A 75 -28.25 -38.15 -17.12
C ILE A 75 -28.81 -37.80 -15.74
N GLU A 76 -29.36 -38.80 -15.04
CA GLU A 76 -29.97 -38.62 -13.71
C GLU A 76 -28.98 -38.01 -12.70
N SER A 77 -29.41 -36.98 -11.97
CA SER A 77 -28.51 -36.26 -11.07
C SER A 77 -28.38 -36.90 -9.68
N LYS A 78 -29.36 -37.69 -9.28
CA LYS A 78 -29.37 -38.35 -7.97
C LYS A 78 -28.94 -39.81 -8.08
N GLU A 79 -27.84 -40.14 -7.41
CA GLU A 79 -27.32 -41.51 -7.29
C GLU A 79 -28.42 -42.53 -6.91
N LYS A 80 -29.32 -42.18 -5.98
CA LYS A 80 -30.40 -43.07 -5.53
C LYS A 80 -31.43 -43.44 -6.61
N HIS A 81 -31.54 -42.65 -7.68
CA HIS A 81 -32.49 -42.87 -8.76
C HIS A 81 -31.83 -43.43 -10.04
N ALA A 82 -30.50 -43.45 -10.10
CA ALA A 82 -29.79 -44.00 -11.24
C ALA A 82 -29.93 -45.53 -11.27
N ASN A 83 -30.26 -46.10 -12.42
CA ASN A 83 -30.43 -47.55 -12.54
C ASN A 83 -29.09 -48.26 -12.64
N ARG A 84 -28.92 -49.30 -11.82
CA ARG A 84 -27.77 -50.19 -11.90
C ARG A 84 -27.98 -51.22 -13.02
N THR A 85 -27.12 -51.18 -14.02
CA THR A 85 -27.26 -51.92 -15.27
C THR A 85 -26.04 -52.79 -15.54
N GLY A 86 -26.20 -53.93 -16.20
CA GLY A 86 -25.09 -54.80 -16.58
C GLY A 86 -24.16 -54.10 -17.56
N LEU A 87 -22.85 -54.33 -17.46
CA LEU A 87 -21.86 -53.81 -18.40
C LEU A 87 -21.42 -54.93 -19.35
N LEU A 88 -21.56 -54.70 -20.65
CA LEU A 88 -21.21 -55.65 -21.71
C LEU A 88 -20.17 -55.07 -22.66
N LEU A 89 -19.20 -55.89 -23.08
CA LEU A 89 -18.21 -55.51 -24.08
C LEU A 89 -18.79 -55.62 -25.49
N ALA A 90 -18.70 -54.56 -26.30
CA ALA A 90 -19.22 -54.56 -27.66
C ALA A 90 -18.45 -55.47 -28.63
N ASN A 91 -19.15 -56.03 -29.62
CA ASN A 91 -18.57 -56.84 -30.71
C ASN A 91 -19.22 -56.52 -32.08
N PRO A 92 -18.55 -55.76 -32.97
CA PRO A 92 -17.15 -55.31 -32.89
C PRO A 92 -16.92 -54.23 -31.83
N PHE A 93 -15.70 -54.19 -31.30
CA PHE A 93 -15.37 -53.41 -30.10
C PHE A 93 -15.40 -51.89 -30.31
N ASP A 94 -15.34 -51.42 -31.55
CA ASP A 94 -15.43 -50.01 -31.92
C ASP A 94 -16.88 -49.53 -32.11
N CYS A 95 -17.88 -50.41 -32.20
CA CYS A 95 -19.27 -50.05 -32.45
C CYS A 95 -19.46 -49.15 -33.70
N CYS A 96 -18.55 -49.24 -34.68
CA CYS A 96 -18.65 -48.47 -35.94
C CYS A 96 -19.51 -49.16 -36.99
N THR A 97 -19.80 -50.45 -36.79
CA THR A 97 -20.69 -51.25 -37.62
C THR A 97 -21.69 -51.98 -36.73
N PRO A 98 -22.86 -52.40 -37.26
CA PRO A 98 -23.89 -53.07 -36.48
C PRO A 98 -23.36 -54.26 -35.68
N LEU A 99 -23.79 -54.36 -34.42
CA LEU A 99 -23.42 -55.44 -33.51
C LEU A 99 -23.94 -56.79 -34.04
N LYS A 100 -23.15 -57.86 -33.84
CA LYS A 100 -23.51 -59.21 -34.29
C LYS A 100 -24.69 -59.81 -33.51
N GLU A 101 -24.92 -59.33 -32.29
CA GLU A 101 -25.98 -59.80 -31.39
C GLU A 101 -26.73 -58.58 -30.81
N LYS A 102 -28.03 -58.74 -30.57
CA LYS A 102 -28.84 -57.72 -29.88
C LYS A 102 -28.54 -57.73 -28.38
N VAL A 103 -28.50 -56.54 -27.80
CA VAL A 103 -28.27 -56.29 -26.37
C VAL A 103 -29.62 -56.11 -25.68
N ALA A 104 -29.77 -56.64 -24.48
CA ALA A 104 -31.03 -56.60 -23.72
C ALA A 104 -31.00 -55.51 -22.63
N GLY A 105 -30.81 -54.24 -23.02
CA GLY A 105 -30.80 -53.11 -22.08
C GLY A 105 -29.60 -53.06 -21.13
N GLU A 106 -28.47 -53.65 -21.54
CA GLU A 106 -27.17 -53.50 -20.86
C GLU A 106 -26.42 -52.25 -21.36
N VAL A 107 -25.47 -51.77 -20.57
CA VAL A 107 -24.56 -50.68 -20.94
C VAL A 107 -23.43 -51.24 -21.79
N LEU A 108 -23.23 -50.67 -22.97
CA LEU A 108 -22.17 -51.11 -23.88
C LEU A 108 -20.86 -50.37 -23.61
N LEU A 109 -19.80 -51.13 -23.35
CA LEU A 109 -18.43 -50.64 -23.29
C LEU A 109 -17.79 -50.77 -24.67
N VAL A 110 -17.35 -49.63 -25.23
CA VAL A 110 -16.78 -49.54 -26.58
C VAL A 110 -15.44 -48.82 -26.57
N GLN A 111 -14.59 -49.08 -27.56
CA GLN A 111 -13.35 -48.34 -27.75
C GLN A 111 -13.52 -47.19 -28.75
N ARG A 112 -12.71 -46.14 -28.58
CA ARG A 112 -12.47 -45.13 -29.62
C ARG A 112 -12.08 -45.84 -30.92
N GLY A 113 -12.80 -45.56 -32.00
CA GLY A 113 -12.52 -46.04 -33.36
C GLY A 113 -12.57 -44.87 -34.35
N ASP A 114 -12.62 -45.17 -35.65
CA ASP A 114 -12.47 -44.17 -36.71
C ASP A 114 -13.79 -43.56 -37.20
N CYS A 115 -14.93 -44.05 -36.70
CA CYS A 115 -16.25 -43.48 -36.97
C CYS A 115 -16.63 -42.39 -35.94
N LYS A 116 -17.65 -41.60 -36.28
CA LYS A 116 -18.15 -40.50 -35.45
C LYS A 116 -18.81 -41.00 -34.16
N PHE A 117 -18.85 -40.12 -33.14
CA PHE A 117 -19.48 -40.44 -31.85
C PHE A 117 -20.98 -40.67 -31.96
N THR A 118 -21.67 -39.85 -32.75
CA THR A 118 -23.12 -39.97 -33.03
C THR A 118 -23.44 -41.32 -33.68
N THR A 119 -22.61 -41.76 -34.64
CA THR A 119 -22.73 -43.09 -35.26
C THR A 119 -22.60 -44.22 -34.25
N LYS A 120 -21.61 -44.16 -33.34
CA LYS A 120 -21.42 -45.20 -32.31
C LYS A 120 -22.63 -45.30 -31.38
N ALA A 121 -23.13 -44.15 -30.92
CA ALA A 121 -24.28 -44.09 -30.05
C ALA A 121 -25.55 -44.63 -30.74
N LYS A 122 -25.76 -44.29 -32.03
CA LYS A 122 -26.89 -44.82 -32.80
C LYS A 122 -26.82 -46.33 -33.01
N VAL A 123 -25.65 -46.86 -33.35
CA VAL A 123 -25.45 -48.31 -33.49
C VAL A 123 -25.69 -49.06 -32.16
N ALA A 124 -25.28 -48.47 -31.04
CA ALA A 124 -25.53 -49.03 -29.72
C ALA A 124 -27.02 -49.01 -29.35
N GLU A 125 -27.73 -47.90 -29.66
CA GLU A 125 -29.17 -47.76 -29.46
C GLU A 125 -29.97 -48.76 -30.31
N ASP A 126 -29.65 -48.87 -31.61
CA ASP A 126 -30.32 -49.80 -32.54
C ASP A 126 -30.12 -51.27 -32.12
N ALA A 127 -29.03 -51.56 -31.41
CA ALA A 127 -28.76 -52.87 -30.84
C ALA A 127 -29.51 -53.14 -29.52
N GLY A 128 -30.19 -52.15 -28.93
CA GLY A 128 -30.97 -52.27 -27.70
C GLY A 128 -30.20 -52.00 -26.40
N ALA A 129 -29.07 -51.28 -26.46
CA ALA A 129 -28.31 -50.89 -25.27
C ALA A 129 -29.04 -49.81 -24.44
N SER A 130 -28.82 -49.79 -23.13
CA SER A 130 -29.40 -48.77 -22.24
C SER A 130 -28.55 -47.50 -22.13
N ALA A 131 -27.24 -47.61 -22.37
CA ALA A 131 -26.28 -46.51 -22.45
C ALA A 131 -24.99 -46.99 -23.16
N ILE A 132 -24.13 -46.06 -23.55
CA ILE A 132 -22.82 -46.34 -24.15
C ILE A 132 -21.70 -45.67 -23.36
N VAL A 133 -20.67 -46.44 -23.01
CA VAL A 133 -19.44 -45.96 -22.37
C VAL A 133 -18.28 -46.11 -23.36
N ILE A 134 -17.73 -44.98 -23.78
CA ILE A 134 -16.67 -44.91 -24.79
C ILE A 134 -15.32 -44.75 -24.08
N LEU A 135 -14.40 -45.67 -24.36
CA LEU A 135 -13.04 -45.63 -23.83
C LEU A 135 -12.15 -44.81 -24.74
N ASN A 136 -11.59 -43.73 -24.20
CA ASN A 136 -10.70 -42.87 -24.95
C ASN A 136 -9.33 -43.55 -25.19
N ASN A 137 -8.67 -43.20 -26.29
CA ASN A 137 -7.30 -43.66 -26.59
C ASN A 137 -6.22 -42.83 -25.90
N ARG A 138 -6.60 -41.77 -25.17
CA ARG A 138 -5.73 -40.87 -24.41
C ARG A 138 -6.14 -40.83 -22.94
N HIS A 139 -5.21 -40.42 -22.09
CA HIS A 139 -5.40 -40.27 -20.64
C HIS A 139 -6.29 -39.06 -20.28
N GLU A 140 -6.54 -38.15 -21.23
CA GLU A 140 -7.37 -36.96 -21.05
C GLU A 140 -8.83 -37.22 -21.47
N LEU A 141 -9.76 -36.48 -20.86
CA LEU A 141 -11.17 -36.44 -21.28
C LEU A 141 -11.31 -35.59 -22.56
N TYR A 142 -12.20 -36.01 -23.46
CA TYR A 142 -12.45 -35.35 -24.73
C TYR A 142 -13.95 -34.99 -24.85
N LYS A 143 -14.25 -33.79 -25.36
CA LYS A 143 -15.61 -33.32 -25.60
C LYS A 143 -16.23 -34.05 -26.80
N MET A 144 -17.34 -34.76 -26.59
CA MET A 144 -18.07 -35.41 -27.68
C MET A 144 -19.05 -34.43 -28.33
N VAL A 145 -18.68 -33.92 -29.51
CA VAL A 145 -19.46 -32.95 -30.31
C VAL A 145 -20.05 -33.60 -31.56
N CYS A 146 -21.07 -32.95 -32.12
CA CYS A 146 -21.65 -33.29 -33.43
C CYS A 146 -20.95 -32.55 -34.56
N ASP A 147 -21.01 -33.12 -35.76
CA ASP A 147 -20.47 -32.49 -36.96
C ASP A 147 -21.44 -31.48 -37.57
N GLN A 148 -20.92 -30.45 -38.23
CA GLN A 148 -21.71 -29.38 -38.86
C GLN A 148 -22.64 -29.84 -39.99
N ASN A 149 -22.38 -31.01 -40.60
CA ASN A 149 -23.15 -31.55 -41.73
C ASN A 149 -24.22 -32.57 -41.31
N GLU A 150 -24.45 -32.76 -40.01
CA GLU A 150 -25.48 -33.67 -39.50
C GLU A 150 -26.80 -32.93 -39.32
N THR A 151 -27.92 -33.55 -39.69
CA THR A 151 -29.26 -32.97 -39.55
C THR A 151 -30.15 -33.94 -38.79
N ASP A 152 -30.83 -33.44 -37.76
CA ASP A 152 -31.84 -34.15 -36.95
C ASP A 152 -31.34 -35.45 -36.30
N LEU A 153 -30.60 -35.29 -35.19
CA LEU A 153 -30.05 -36.41 -34.41
C LEU A 153 -31.06 -36.87 -33.35
N ASP A 154 -31.63 -38.06 -33.53
CA ASP A 154 -32.50 -38.72 -32.54
C ASP A 154 -31.72 -39.85 -31.84
N ILE A 155 -31.03 -39.52 -30.74
CA ILE A 155 -30.28 -40.47 -29.89
C ILE A 155 -30.83 -40.35 -28.47
N ASN A 156 -31.40 -41.44 -27.95
CA ASN A 156 -32.12 -41.47 -26.67
C ASN A 156 -31.39 -42.27 -25.57
N ILE A 157 -30.13 -42.64 -25.79
CA ILE A 157 -29.30 -43.33 -24.80
C ILE A 157 -28.16 -42.44 -24.28
N PRO A 158 -27.85 -42.43 -22.97
CA PRO A 158 -26.70 -41.73 -22.41
C PRO A 158 -25.36 -42.16 -23.03
N ALA A 159 -24.47 -41.21 -23.30
CA ALA A 159 -23.16 -41.47 -23.88
C ALA A 159 -22.05 -40.85 -23.01
N VAL A 160 -21.20 -41.69 -22.41
CA VAL A 160 -20.16 -41.26 -21.46
C VAL A 160 -18.78 -41.63 -21.98
N LEU A 161 -17.87 -40.67 -22.05
CA LEU A 161 -16.47 -40.92 -22.37
C LEU A 161 -15.63 -41.06 -21.09
N LEU A 162 -14.85 -42.14 -21.00
CA LEU A 162 -13.87 -42.37 -19.94
C LEU A 162 -12.43 -42.23 -20.46
N PRO A 163 -11.48 -41.75 -19.62
CA PRO A 163 -10.06 -41.70 -19.97
C PRO A 163 -9.48 -43.11 -20.08
N LYS A 164 -8.33 -43.23 -20.77
CA LYS A 164 -7.67 -44.52 -21.03
C LYS A 164 -7.43 -45.34 -19.76
N ASP A 165 -7.00 -44.73 -18.65
CA ASP A 165 -6.68 -45.45 -17.40
C ASP A 165 -7.92 -46.04 -16.71
N ALA A 166 -9.00 -45.26 -16.66
CA ALA A 166 -10.28 -45.76 -16.17
C ALA A 166 -10.78 -46.91 -17.05
N GLY A 167 -10.58 -46.79 -18.37
CA GLY A 167 -10.94 -47.82 -19.33
C GLY A 167 -10.19 -49.13 -19.16
N THR A 168 -8.87 -49.09 -18.93
CA THR A 168 -8.07 -50.31 -18.71
C THR A 168 -8.43 -51.01 -17.41
N ILE A 169 -8.69 -50.25 -16.34
CA ILE A 169 -9.16 -50.82 -15.06
C ILE A 169 -10.54 -51.46 -15.26
N LEU A 170 -11.48 -50.74 -15.89
CA LEU A 170 -12.84 -51.23 -16.13
C LEU A 170 -12.89 -52.48 -17.02
N GLN A 171 -12.03 -52.54 -18.06
CA GLN A 171 -11.83 -53.76 -18.86
C GLN A 171 -11.24 -54.91 -18.02
N GLY A 172 -10.29 -54.60 -17.13
CA GLY A 172 -9.76 -55.57 -16.18
C GLY A 172 -10.85 -56.14 -15.27
N LEU A 173 -11.76 -55.31 -14.76
CA LEU A 173 -12.90 -55.75 -13.95
C LEU A 173 -13.84 -56.69 -14.72
N LEU A 174 -14.09 -56.44 -16.01
CA LEU A 174 -14.89 -57.32 -16.87
C LEU A 174 -14.26 -58.71 -17.05
N SER A 175 -12.94 -58.82 -17.01
CA SER A 175 -12.25 -60.12 -17.05
C SER A 175 -12.39 -60.93 -15.76
N LEU A 176 -12.72 -60.29 -14.64
CA LEU A 176 -12.84 -60.91 -13.30
C LEU A 176 -14.27 -61.43 -13.00
N GLY A 177 -15.28 -61.03 -13.78
CA GLY A 177 -16.66 -61.51 -13.64
C GLY A 177 -17.71 -60.54 -14.19
N LYS A 178 -18.98 -60.78 -13.86
CA LYS A 178 -20.08 -59.89 -14.24
C LYS A 178 -19.95 -58.54 -13.53
N VAL A 179 -19.79 -57.48 -14.31
CA VAL A 179 -19.72 -56.09 -13.85
C VAL A 179 -21.05 -55.41 -14.13
N SER A 180 -21.47 -54.56 -13.21
CA SER A 180 -22.60 -53.66 -13.42
C SER A 180 -22.16 -52.24 -13.08
N VAL A 181 -22.72 -51.28 -13.80
CA VAL A 181 -22.39 -49.85 -13.66
C VAL A 181 -23.63 -49.04 -13.31
N GLN A 182 -23.39 -47.90 -12.69
CA GLN A 182 -24.40 -46.88 -12.44
C GLN A 182 -23.84 -45.53 -12.90
N LEU A 183 -24.59 -44.86 -13.78
CA LEU A 183 -24.23 -43.57 -14.37
C LEU A 183 -25.09 -42.49 -13.72
N TYR A 184 -24.46 -41.50 -13.10
CA TYR A 184 -25.17 -40.35 -12.53
C TYR A 184 -24.32 -39.08 -12.60
N SER A 185 -24.97 -37.92 -12.66
CA SER A 185 -24.31 -36.61 -12.78
C SER A 185 -24.71 -35.71 -11.60
N PRO A 186 -23.99 -35.75 -10.47
CA PRO A 186 -24.40 -35.03 -9.27
C PRO A 186 -24.48 -33.53 -9.50
N ASP A 187 -25.60 -32.91 -9.08
CA ASP A 187 -25.76 -31.46 -9.08
C ASP A 187 -24.70 -30.84 -8.15
N ARG A 188 -23.92 -29.88 -8.66
CA ARG A 188 -22.95 -29.16 -7.82
C ARG A 188 -23.72 -28.18 -6.93
N PRO A 189 -23.44 -28.14 -5.61
CA PRO A 189 -24.00 -27.10 -4.77
C PRO A 189 -23.45 -25.73 -5.21
N LEU A 190 -24.27 -24.68 -5.12
CA LEU A 190 -23.89 -23.30 -5.47
C LEU A 190 -22.67 -22.78 -4.69
N VAL A 191 -22.39 -23.39 -3.53
CA VAL A 191 -21.26 -23.09 -2.66
C VAL A 191 -20.69 -24.41 -2.14
N ASP A 192 -19.41 -24.66 -2.41
CA ASP A 192 -18.71 -25.81 -1.84
C ASP A 192 -18.39 -25.53 -0.37
N THR A 193 -18.91 -26.38 0.52
CA THR A 193 -18.65 -26.29 1.97
C THR A 193 -17.15 -26.34 2.31
N ALA A 194 -16.34 -27.05 1.52
CA ALA A 194 -14.89 -27.11 1.70
C ALA A 194 -14.24 -25.76 1.37
N GLU A 195 -14.69 -25.07 0.32
CA GLU A 195 -14.18 -23.73 -0.04
C GLU A 195 -14.49 -22.70 1.05
N VAL A 196 -15.70 -22.74 1.63
CA VAL A 196 -16.07 -21.86 2.75
C VAL A 196 -15.17 -22.12 3.95
N PHE A 197 -14.91 -23.38 4.28
CA PHE A 197 -14.05 -23.74 5.40
C PHE A 197 -12.60 -23.28 5.17
N LEU A 198 -12.05 -23.53 3.98
CA LEU A 198 -10.71 -23.07 3.60
C LEU A 198 -10.59 -21.54 3.65
N TRP A 199 -11.61 -20.82 3.14
CA TRP A 199 -11.65 -19.36 3.19
C TRP A 199 -11.66 -18.83 4.62
N LEU A 200 -12.51 -19.41 5.50
CA LEU A 200 -12.55 -19.04 6.92
C LEU A 200 -11.22 -19.30 7.62
N MET A 201 -10.58 -20.45 7.35
CA MET A 201 -9.27 -20.77 7.91
C MET A 201 -8.19 -19.79 7.44
N ALA A 202 -8.17 -19.42 6.15
CA ALA A 202 -7.21 -18.48 5.60
C ALA A 202 -7.38 -17.08 6.20
N VAL A 203 -8.60 -16.55 6.22
CA VAL A 203 -8.90 -15.23 6.81
C VAL A 203 -8.62 -15.21 8.31
N GLY A 204 -9.01 -16.27 9.03
CA GLY A 204 -8.72 -16.44 10.45
C GLY A 204 -7.22 -16.44 10.74
N THR A 205 -6.44 -17.15 9.92
CA THR A 205 -4.97 -17.20 10.03
C THR A 205 -4.34 -15.83 9.81
N ILE A 206 -4.76 -15.08 8.78
CA ILE A 206 -4.23 -13.73 8.49
C ILE A 206 -4.56 -12.75 9.62
N LEU A 207 -5.81 -12.72 10.08
CA LEU A 207 -6.23 -11.84 11.17
C LEU A 207 -5.51 -12.18 12.49
N GLY A 208 -5.41 -13.48 12.80
CA GLY A 208 -4.70 -13.99 13.97
C GLY A 208 -3.21 -13.62 13.93
N ALA A 209 -2.52 -13.87 12.81
CA ALA A 209 -1.11 -13.54 12.63
C ALA A 209 -0.85 -12.04 12.71
N SER A 210 -1.71 -11.22 12.08
CA SER A 210 -1.60 -9.75 12.09
C SER A 210 -1.78 -9.19 13.49
N TYR A 211 -2.79 -9.66 14.23
CA TYR A 211 -3.01 -9.27 15.62
C TYR A 211 -1.84 -9.71 16.52
N TRP A 212 -1.36 -10.94 16.35
CA TRP A 212 -0.24 -11.47 17.10
C TRP A 212 1.05 -10.68 16.85
N SER A 213 1.35 -10.34 15.59
CA SER A 213 2.52 -9.53 15.21
C SER A 213 2.46 -8.11 15.81
N ALA A 214 1.30 -7.46 15.76
CA ALA A 214 1.08 -6.16 16.40
C ALA A 214 1.22 -6.24 17.93
N TRP A 215 0.77 -7.33 18.54
CA TRP A 215 0.89 -7.57 19.98
C TRP A 215 2.33 -7.84 20.40
N SER A 216 3.07 -8.70 19.70
CA SER A 216 4.48 -8.99 20.00
C SER A 216 5.36 -7.76 19.82
N ALA A 217 5.10 -6.91 18.82
CA ALA A 217 5.79 -5.63 18.67
C ALA A 217 5.55 -4.70 19.88
N ARG A 218 4.36 -4.74 20.46
CA ARG A 218 4.01 -3.97 21.68
C ARG A 218 4.73 -4.51 22.92
N GLU A 219 4.80 -5.83 23.09
CA GLU A 219 5.54 -6.43 24.22
C GLU A 219 7.05 -6.19 24.12
N ALA A 220 7.63 -6.24 22.91
CA ALA A 220 9.04 -5.91 22.69
C ALA A 220 9.37 -4.45 23.04
N LEU A 221 8.46 -3.51 22.72
CA LEU A 221 8.57 -2.11 23.14
C LEU A 221 8.50 -1.97 24.68
N ILE A 222 7.60 -2.71 25.33
CA ILE A 222 7.46 -2.72 26.80
C ILE A 222 8.71 -3.32 27.47
N GLU A 223 9.28 -4.40 26.94
CA GLU A 223 10.54 -4.98 27.47
C GLU A 223 11.74 -4.06 27.24
N GLN A 224 11.84 -3.38 26.09
CA GLN A 224 12.88 -2.39 25.83
C GLN A 224 12.76 -1.19 26.79
N GLU A 225 11.54 -0.71 27.05
CA GLU A 225 11.28 0.34 28.03
C GLU A 225 11.64 -0.10 29.45
N LYS A 226 11.39 -1.37 29.80
CA LYS A 226 11.72 -1.93 31.10
C LYS A 226 13.24 -2.11 31.30
N LEU A 227 13.95 -2.55 30.26
CA LEU A 227 15.41 -2.63 30.27
C LEU A 227 16.08 -1.25 30.31
N LEU A 228 15.50 -0.24 29.64
CA LEU A 228 15.94 1.15 29.74
C LEU A 228 15.70 1.74 31.14
N LYS A 229 14.66 1.26 31.84
CA LYS A 229 14.32 1.67 33.20
C LYS A 229 15.17 0.96 34.26
N ASP A 230 15.51 -0.31 34.04
CA ASP A 230 16.35 -1.12 34.93
C ASP A 230 17.87 -0.86 34.69
N GLY A 231 18.24 -0.33 33.51
CA GLY A 231 19.62 -0.01 33.13
C GLY A 231 20.23 1.26 33.73
N HIS A 232 19.55 1.97 34.63
CA HIS A 232 20.13 3.11 35.35
C HIS A 232 21.09 2.70 36.50
N GLU A 233 21.22 1.40 36.79
CA GLU A 233 22.24 0.88 37.70
C GLU A 233 22.88 -0.40 37.14
N SER A 234 23.78 -0.27 36.17
CA SER A 234 25.04 -1.02 36.05
C SER A 234 25.55 -1.03 34.60
N SER A 235 26.75 -0.48 34.43
CA SER A 235 27.53 -0.53 33.21
C SER A 235 28.21 -1.90 33.06
N VAL A 236 27.84 -2.67 32.04
CA VAL A 236 28.70 -3.75 31.49
C VAL A 236 28.53 -3.82 29.97
N ASN A 237 29.67 -3.70 29.28
CA ASN A 237 29.85 -3.99 27.85
C ASN A 237 29.48 -5.43 27.54
N ILE A 238 28.48 -5.64 26.66
CA ILE A 238 28.35 -6.87 25.88
C ILE A 238 27.99 -6.45 24.45
N GLU A 239 28.90 -6.74 23.51
CA GLU A 239 28.62 -6.76 22.08
C GLU A 239 27.43 -7.69 21.83
N ALA A 240 26.29 -7.11 21.51
CA ALA A 240 25.13 -7.85 21.04
C ALA A 240 25.12 -7.84 19.51
N GLU A 241 25.93 -8.71 18.91
CA GLU A 241 25.55 -9.37 17.65
C GLU A 241 24.30 -10.21 17.94
N GLY A 242 23.14 -9.56 17.86
CA GLY A 242 21.84 -10.23 17.82
C GLY A 242 21.15 -9.72 16.57
N SER A 243 21.22 -10.47 15.47
CA SER A 243 20.49 -10.14 14.26
C SER A 243 19.02 -9.93 14.64
N THR A 244 18.51 -8.72 14.47
CA THR A 244 17.06 -8.50 14.44
C THR A 244 16.54 -9.41 13.34
N GLY A 245 15.86 -10.51 13.70
CA GLY A 245 15.31 -11.51 12.80
C GLY A 245 14.12 -10.99 11.97
N MET A 246 14.24 -9.77 11.45
CA MET A 246 13.27 -9.09 10.61
C MET A 246 13.96 -8.79 9.29
N VAL A 247 13.41 -9.33 8.21
CA VAL A 247 13.94 -9.15 6.85
C VAL A 247 13.01 -8.17 6.13
N ASP A 248 13.53 -6.98 5.85
CA ASP A 248 12.80 -5.97 5.07
C ASP A 248 12.89 -6.31 3.58
N ILE A 249 11.74 -6.45 2.93
CA ILE A 249 11.69 -6.71 1.48
C ILE A 249 11.96 -5.40 0.73
N THR A 250 13.15 -5.29 0.16
CA THR A 250 13.55 -4.26 -0.82
C THR A 250 12.96 -4.56 -2.20
N MET A 251 12.88 -3.55 -3.09
CA MET A 251 12.42 -3.73 -4.47
C MET A 251 13.23 -4.79 -5.25
N THR A 252 14.54 -4.88 -4.99
CA THR A 252 15.43 -5.87 -5.59
C THR A 252 15.14 -7.27 -5.07
N SER A 253 14.95 -7.44 -3.76
CA SER A 253 14.57 -8.74 -3.18
C SER A 253 13.16 -9.20 -3.61
N ALA A 254 12.21 -8.28 -3.78
CA ALA A 254 10.88 -8.55 -4.32
C ALA A 254 10.91 -9.06 -5.76
N MET A 255 11.70 -8.41 -6.63
CA MET A 255 11.87 -8.84 -8.02
C MET A 255 12.61 -10.18 -8.12
N LEU A 256 13.66 -10.36 -7.30
CA LEU A 256 14.37 -11.63 -7.21
C LEU A 256 13.45 -12.76 -6.73
N PHE A 257 12.62 -12.50 -5.72
CA PHE A 257 11.63 -13.47 -5.23
C PHE A 257 10.67 -13.91 -6.33
N ILE A 258 10.13 -12.97 -7.11
CA ILE A 258 9.22 -13.30 -8.24
C ILE A 258 9.95 -14.14 -9.30
N VAL A 259 11.18 -13.78 -9.66
CA VAL A 259 11.97 -14.54 -10.66
C VAL A 259 12.26 -15.94 -10.14
N VAL A 260 12.71 -16.08 -8.90
CA VAL A 260 12.99 -17.38 -8.26
C VAL A 260 11.72 -18.22 -8.15
N ALA A 261 10.60 -17.66 -7.70
CA ALA A 261 9.31 -18.34 -7.63
C ALA A 261 8.79 -18.77 -9.01
N SER A 262 9.00 -17.95 -10.04
CA SER A 262 8.64 -18.27 -11.43
C SER A 262 9.49 -19.41 -11.99
N LEU A 263 10.82 -19.35 -11.79
CA LEU A 263 11.72 -20.43 -12.17
C LEU A 263 11.40 -21.73 -11.41
N PHE A 264 11.05 -21.61 -10.12
CA PHE A 264 10.63 -22.72 -9.28
C PHE A 264 9.36 -23.40 -9.79
N LEU A 265 8.32 -22.63 -10.16
CA LEU A 265 7.10 -23.20 -10.75
C LEU A 265 7.34 -23.82 -12.14
N VAL A 266 8.16 -23.20 -12.99
CA VAL A 266 8.52 -23.77 -14.30
C VAL A 266 9.29 -25.08 -14.10
N MET A 267 10.20 -25.11 -13.12
CA MET A 267 10.92 -26.31 -12.73
C MET A 267 9.95 -27.38 -12.22
N LEU A 268 9.00 -27.04 -11.34
CA LEU A 268 7.93 -27.95 -10.90
C LEU A 268 7.14 -28.52 -12.08
N TYR A 269 6.65 -27.65 -12.96
CA TYR A 269 5.85 -28.03 -14.12
C TYR A 269 6.62 -28.91 -15.11
N LYS A 270 7.89 -28.62 -15.35
CA LYS A 270 8.71 -29.36 -16.33
C LYS A 270 9.32 -30.63 -15.78
N LEU A 271 9.70 -30.64 -14.50
CA LEU A 271 10.46 -31.74 -13.92
C LEU A 271 9.61 -32.68 -13.09
N MET A 272 8.39 -32.32 -12.65
CA MET A 272 7.38 -33.13 -11.91
C MET A 272 7.89 -34.52 -11.47
N SER A 273 8.96 -34.53 -10.69
CA SER A 273 9.75 -35.74 -10.41
C SER A 273 9.47 -36.13 -8.98
N HIS A 274 9.33 -37.43 -8.75
CA HIS A 274 9.09 -37.98 -7.42
C HIS A 274 10.11 -37.47 -6.39
N TRP A 275 11.39 -37.39 -6.78
CA TRP A 275 12.46 -36.91 -5.90
C TRP A 275 12.26 -35.44 -5.47
N PHE A 276 11.71 -34.61 -6.37
CA PHE A 276 11.46 -33.20 -6.09
C PHE A 276 10.30 -33.00 -5.11
N VAL A 277 9.27 -33.83 -5.19
CA VAL A 277 8.15 -33.82 -4.24
C VAL A 277 8.63 -34.22 -2.84
N GLU A 278 9.52 -35.21 -2.72
CA GLU A 278 10.11 -35.57 -1.42
C GLU A 278 10.94 -34.42 -0.83
N LEU A 279 11.73 -33.72 -1.65
CA LEU A 279 12.50 -32.55 -1.21
C LEU A 279 11.58 -31.44 -0.66
N LEU A 280 10.46 -31.17 -1.35
CA LEU A 280 9.47 -30.21 -0.88
C LEU A 280 8.87 -30.58 0.46
N VAL A 281 8.57 -31.87 0.68
CA VAL A 281 8.07 -32.37 1.96
C VAL A 281 9.09 -32.14 3.07
N VAL A 282 10.38 -32.39 2.80
CA VAL A 282 11.45 -32.15 3.78
C VAL A 282 11.58 -30.66 4.13
N ILE A 283 11.58 -29.77 3.13
CA ILE A 283 11.64 -28.31 3.34
C ILE A 283 10.42 -27.83 4.13
N PHE A 284 9.22 -28.33 3.80
CA PHE A 284 8.00 -27.99 4.52
C PHE A 284 8.04 -28.49 5.98
N CYS A 285 8.58 -29.67 6.24
CA CYS A 285 8.76 -30.16 7.61
C CYS A 285 9.71 -29.27 8.41
N ILE A 286 10.83 -28.83 7.82
CA ILE A 286 11.79 -27.93 8.50
C ILE A 286 11.10 -26.62 8.86
N GLY A 287 10.46 -25.95 7.90
CA GLY A 287 9.75 -24.70 8.14
C GLY A 287 8.56 -24.87 9.11
N GLY A 288 7.84 -25.98 9.02
CA GLY A 288 6.74 -26.31 9.91
C GLY A 288 7.19 -26.54 11.36
N VAL A 289 8.34 -27.19 11.57
CA VAL A 289 8.95 -27.36 12.91
C VAL A 289 9.33 -26.01 13.51
N GLU A 290 10.01 -25.16 12.74
CA GLU A 290 10.41 -23.81 13.17
C GLU A 290 9.18 -22.95 13.53
N GLY A 291 8.18 -22.96 12.65
CA GLY A 291 6.96 -22.18 12.87
C GLY A 291 6.16 -22.68 14.08
N LEU A 292 5.98 -24.00 14.19
CA LEU A 292 5.25 -24.61 15.31
C LEU A 292 5.98 -24.37 16.64
N GLN A 293 7.31 -24.47 16.65
CA GLN A 293 8.13 -24.15 17.82
C GLN A 293 7.95 -22.69 18.24
N THR A 294 7.99 -21.75 17.30
CA THR A 294 7.81 -20.31 17.57
C THR A 294 6.43 -20.03 18.19
N CYS A 295 5.36 -20.57 17.60
CA CYS A 295 4.01 -20.41 18.12
C CYS A 295 3.83 -21.03 19.52
N LEU A 296 4.32 -22.26 19.73
CA LEU A 296 4.17 -22.96 21.00
C LEU A 296 4.98 -22.33 22.13
N VAL A 297 6.23 -21.90 21.86
CA VAL A 297 7.05 -21.19 22.85
C VAL A 297 6.39 -19.88 23.25
N ALA A 298 5.83 -19.14 22.30
CA ALA A 298 5.16 -17.88 22.58
C ALA A 298 3.83 -18.05 23.35
N LEU A 299 3.12 -19.17 23.15
CA LEU A 299 1.93 -19.51 23.94
C LEU A 299 2.30 -20.00 25.36
N LEU A 300 3.28 -20.90 25.47
CA LEU A 300 3.67 -21.52 26.73
C LEU A 300 4.46 -20.59 27.65
N SER A 301 5.18 -19.61 27.09
CA SER A 301 5.90 -18.59 27.89
C SER A 301 4.94 -17.78 28.76
N ARG A 302 3.67 -17.66 28.34
CA ARG A 302 2.60 -16.99 29.08
C ARG A 302 2.19 -17.74 30.35
N TRP A 303 2.27 -19.06 30.33
CA TRP A 303 1.92 -19.93 31.47
C TRP A 303 3.14 -20.26 32.34
N PHE A 304 4.32 -20.39 31.73
CA PHE A 304 5.56 -20.79 32.39
C PHE A 304 6.63 -19.67 32.34
N LYS A 305 6.31 -18.51 32.94
CA LYS A 305 7.19 -17.34 32.99
C LYS A 305 8.63 -17.60 33.52
N PRO A 306 8.86 -18.47 34.53
CA PRO A 306 10.23 -18.72 35.03
C PRO A 306 11.10 -19.49 34.02
N ALA A 307 10.51 -20.45 33.30
CA ALA A 307 11.22 -21.26 32.31
C ALA A 307 11.51 -20.49 31.02
N ALA A 308 10.65 -19.52 30.66
CA ALA A 308 10.86 -18.64 29.52
C ALA A 308 11.99 -17.62 29.73
N ARG A 309 12.30 -17.25 30.99
CA ARG A 309 13.36 -16.27 31.34
C ARG A 309 14.74 -16.89 31.58
N SER A 310 14.83 -18.22 31.55
CA SER A 310 16.07 -18.95 31.83
C SER A 310 16.69 -19.42 30.50
N PHE A 311 17.95 -19.09 30.28
CA PHE A 311 18.68 -19.39 29.03
C PHE A 311 19.84 -20.36 29.28
N VAL A 312 20.10 -21.23 28.31
CA VAL A 312 21.26 -22.12 28.26
C VAL A 312 22.10 -21.76 27.05
N LYS A 313 23.42 -21.67 27.23
CA LYS A 313 24.35 -21.58 26.11
C LYS A 313 24.55 -22.96 25.51
N VAL A 314 24.00 -23.17 24.33
CA VAL A 314 24.20 -24.38 23.53
C VAL A 314 25.36 -24.12 22.56
N PRO A 315 26.35 -25.04 22.44
CA PRO A 315 27.41 -24.89 21.46
C PRO A 315 26.80 -24.78 20.05
N PHE A 316 27.34 -23.88 19.22
CA PHE A 316 26.87 -23.49 17.87
C PHE A 316 25.57 -22.67 17.77
N PHE A 317 24.60 -22.79 18.69
CA PHE A 317 23.30 -22.10 18.61
C PHE A 317 23.13 -20.90 19.54
N GLY A 318 24.11 -20.60 20.40
CA GLY A 318 24.07 -19.45 21.29
C GLY A 318 23.15 -19.65 22.51
N ALA A 319 22.59 -18.56 23.04
CA ALA A 319 21.71 -18.60 24.21
C ALA A 319 20.27 -18.97 23.81
N VAL A 320 19.84 -20.18 24.16
CA VAL A 320 18.50 -20.72 23.86
C VAL A 320 17.69 -20.86 25.14
N SER A 321 16.39 -20.52 25.11
CA SER A 321 15.53 -20.67 26.28
C SER A 321 15.27 -22.15 26.60
N TYR A 322 15.17 -22.51 27.89
CA TYR A 322 14.82 -23.88 28.30
C TYR A 322 13.47 -24.32 27.72
N LEU A 323 12.53 -23.38 27.55
CA LEU A 323 11.22 -23.65 26.97
C LEU A 323 11.33 -24.06 25.49
N THR A 324 12.20 -23.38 24.72
CA THR A 324 12.48 -23.73 23.33
C THR A 324 13.06 -25.13 23.21
N LEU A 325 14.02 -25.49 24.07
CA LEU A 325 14.63 -26.82 24.12
C LEU A 325 13.63 -27.92 24.48
N ALA A 326 12.68 -27.64 25.38
CA ALA A 326 11.66 -28.60 25.78
C ALA A 326 10.61 -28.85 24.69
N VAL A 327 10.26 -27.84 23.90
CA VAL A 327 9.23 -27.91 22.85
C VAL A 327 9.78 -28.50 21.54
N CYS A 328 11.07 -28.31 21.25
CA CYS A 328 11.69 -28.73 19.99
C CYS A 328 11.49 -30.22 19.65
N PRO A 329 11.71 -31.20 20.57
CA PRO A 329 11.49 -32.62 20.26
C PRO A 329 10.05 -32.94 19.89
N PHE A 330 9.08 -32.29 20.52
CA PHE A 330 7.66 -32.46 20.21
C PHE A 330 7.33 -31.99 18.79
N CYS A 331 7.82 -30.80 18.40
CA CYS A 331 7.59 -30.28 17.05
C CYS A 331 8.20 -31.20 15.97
N ILE A 332 9.42 -31.71 16.20
CA ILE A 332 10.08 -32.63 15.28
C ILE A 332 9.27 -33.92 15.13
N VAL A 333 8.85 -34.53 16.25
CA VAL A 333 8.04 -35.76 16.21
C VAL A 333 6.72 -35.53 15.47
N PHE A 334 6.06 -34.40 15.70
CA PHE A 334 4.81 -34.06 15.02
C PHE A 334 5.01 -33.97 13.50
N ALA A 335 6.04 -33.27 13.03
CA ALA A 335 6.35 -33.13 11.61
C ALA A 335 6.74 -34.47 10.96
N VAL A 336 7.52 -35.30 11.65
CA VAL A 336 7.90 -36.64 11.16
C VAL A 336 6.68 -37.56 11.06
N LEU A 337 5.81 -37.57 12.08
CA LEU A 337 4.57 -38.36 12.04
C LEU A 337 3.69 -37.93 10.88
N TRP A 338 3.52 -36.63 10.67
CA TRP A 338 2.80 -36.13 9.51
C TRP A 338 3.45 -36.61 8.19
N ALA A 339 4.76 -36.47 8.04
CA ALA A 339 5.48 -36.87 6.82
C ALA A 339 5.33 -38.37 6.50
N VAL A 340 5.32 -39.24 7.51
CA VAL A 340 5.14 -40.69 7.37
C VAL A 340 3.70 -41.03 6.98
N TYR A 341 2.71 -40.42 7.66
CA TYR A 341 1.30 -40.70 7.45
C TYR A 341 0.63 -39.80 6.41
N ARG A 342 1.40 -39.03 5.62
CA ARG A 342 0.89 -38.00 4.69
C ARG A 342 -0.05 -38.52 3.59
N ARG A 343 -0.04 -39.82 3.31
CA ARG A 343 -0.92 -40.45 2.30
C ARG A 343 -2.27 -40.92 2.88
N MET A 344 -2.46 -40.80 4.19
CA MET A 344 -3.71 -41.18 4.86
C MET A 344 -4.76 -40.07 4.69
N PRO A 345 -6.06 -40.41 4.63
CA PRO A 345 -7.13 -39.45 4.35
C PRO A 345 -7.32 -38.36 5.43
N TYR A 346 -6.74 -38.52 6.61
CA TYR A 346 -6.80 -37.54 7.71
C TYR A 346 -5.53 -36.67 7.83
N ALA A 347 -4.53 -36.88 6.97
CA ALA A 347 -3.23 -36.19 7.06
C ALA A 347 -3.32 -34.67 6.81
N TRP A 348 -4.39 -34.21 6.16
CA TRP A 348 -4.64 -32.79 5.91
C TRP A 348 -4.66 -31.95 7.19
N ILE A 349 -5.12 -32.52 8.32
CA ILE A 349 -5.16 -31.80 9.61
C ILE A 349 -3.74 -31.43 10.06
N GLY A 350 -2.80 -32.39 9.98
CA GLY A 350 -1.41 -32.14 10.33
C GLY A 350 -0.72 -31.17 9.37
N GLN A 351 -1.09 -31.25 8.08
CA GLN A 351 -0.59 -30.34 7.05
C GLN A 351 -1.00 -28.89 7.32
N ASP A 352 -2.28 -28.68 7.63
CA ASP A 352 -2.82 -27.34 7.88
C ASP A 352 -2.24 -26.74 9.17
N VAL A 353 -2.06 -27.54 10.23
CA VAL A 353 -1.43 -27.06 11.48
C VAL A 353 0.01 -26.59 11.22
N LEU A 354 0.81 -27.38 10.51
CA LEU A 354 2.19 -27.01 10.15
C LEU A 354 2.21 -25.80 9.21
N GLY A 355 1.29 -25.75 8.24
CA GLY A 355 1.15 -24.66 7.28
C GLY A 355 0.77 -23.34 7.95
N ILE A 356 -0.23 -23.34 8.84
CA ILE A 356 -0.64 -22.16 9.61
C ILE A 356 0.52 -21.65 10.46
N ALA A 357 1.21 -22.54 11.18
CA ALA A 357 2.34 -22.14 12.03
C ALA A 357 3.50 -21.54 11.22
N LEU A 358 3.79 -22.11 10.05
CA LEU A 358 4.78 -21.56 9.10
C LEU A 358 4.35 -20.17 8.61
N ILE A 359 3.11 -20.00 8.15
CA ILE A 359 2.62 -18.72 7.62
C ILE A 359 2.60 -17.63 8.70
N VAL A 360 2.16 -17.94 9.92
CA VAL A 360 2.22 -17.00 11.05
C VAL A 360 3.64 -16.51 11.28
N THR A 361 4.62 -17.40 11.19
CA THR A 361 6.04 -17.09 11.39
C THR A 361 6.60 -16.24 10.24
N VAL A 362 6.25 -16.56 8.99
CA VAL A 362 6.63 -15.74 7.83
C VAL A 362 6.07 -14.32 7.93
N ILE A 363 4.81 -14.15 8.35
CA ILE A 363 4.18 -12.83 8.54
C ILE A 363 4.87 -12.02 9.66
N GLN A 364 5.52 -12.68 10.63
CA GLN A 364 6.28 -12.00 11.68
C GLN A 364 7.67 -11.57 11.22
N ILE A 365 8.32 -12.35 10.36
CA ILE A 365 9.69 -12.11 9.88
C ILE A 365 9.71 -11.12 8.70
N VAL A 366 8.74 -11.25 7.79
CA VAL A 366 8.71 -10.51 6.53
C VAL A 366 7.94 -9.20 6.72
N ARG A 367 8.67 -8.08 6.63
CA ARG A 367 8.06 -6.75 6.62
C ARG A 367 8.08 -6.16 5.22
N ILE A 368 6.95 -5.57 4.83
CA ILE A 368 6.86 -4.74 3.64
C ILE A 368 7.10 -3.30 4.10
N PRO A 369 8.27 -2.71 3.82
CA PRO A 369 8.65 -1.40 4.37
C PRO A 369 7.86 -0.25 3.75
N ASN A 370 7.23 -0.47 2.59
CA ASN A 370 6.50 0.57 1.87
C ASN A 370 5.32 0.00 1.05
N LEU A 371 4.19 0.69 1.07
CA LEU A 371 3.02 0.43 0.22
C LEU A 371 3.38 0.33 -1.28
N LYS A 372 4.41 1.05 -1.75
CA LYS A 372 4.91 0.93 -3.13
C LYS A 372 5.38 -0.50 -3.46
N VAL A 373 6.14 -1.13 -2.56
CA VAL A 373 6.62 -2.50 -2.74
C VAL A 373 5.43 -3.47 -2.72
N GLY A 374 4.47 -3.25 -1.83
CA GLY A 374 3.22 -4.01 -1.78
C GLY A 374 2.40 -3.92 -3.08
N SER A 375 2.22 -2.72 -3.63
CA SER A 375 1.48 -2.51 -4.89
C SER A 375 2.18 -3.14 -6.09
N VAL A 376 3.52 -3.07 -6.15
CA VAL A 376 4.31 -3.72 -7.21
C VAL A 376 4.23 -5.23 -7.08
N LEU A 377 4.42 -5.80 -5.87
CA LEU A 377 4.28 -7.24 -5.63
C LEU A 377 2.87 -7.74 -5.97
N LEU A 378 1.82 -7.01 -5.59
CA LEU A 378 0.44 -7.36 -5.90
C LEU A 378 0.15 -7.29 -7.41
N GLY A 379 0.64 -6.23 -8.08
CA GLY A 379 0.52 -6.09 -9.54
C GLY A 379 1.27 -7.20 -10.28
N CYS A 380 2.49 -7.53 -9.87
CA CYS A 380 3.25 -8.64 -10.43
C CYS A 380 2.62 -9.99 -10.13
N SER A 381 2.07 -10.20 -8.93
CA SER A 381 1.35 -11.44 -8.57
C SER A 381 0.06 -11.60 -9.39
N PHE A 382 -0.66 -10.51 -9.64
CA PHE A 382 -1.83 -10.49 -10.52
C PHE A 382 -1.45 -10.84 -11.97
N LEU A 383 -0.32 -10.31 -12.46
CA LEU A 383 0.20 -10.67 -13.79
C LEU A 383 0.66 -12.14 -13.85
N TYR A 384 1.32 -12.61 -12.79
CA TYR A 384 1.78 -13.99 -12.65
C TYR A 384 0.62 -15.00 -12.69
N ASP A 385 -0.47 -14.70 -12.00
CA ASP A 385 -1.67 -15.55 -11.95
C ASP A 385 -2.38 -15.58 -13.32
N ASN A 386 -2.53 -14.41 -13.96
CA ASN A 386 -3.11 -14.32 -15.32
C ASN A 386 -2.24 -14.96 -16.41
N GLN A 387 -0.93 -15.08 -16.21
CA GLN A 387 -0.04 -15.73 -17.16
C GLN A 387 -0.09 -17.26 -17.06
N CYS A 388 -0.45 -17.79 -15.88
CA CYS A 388 -0.75 -19.20 -15.68
C CYS A 388 -2.13 -19.58 -16.22
N ASP A 389 -3.09 -18.64 -16.20
CA ASP A 389 -4.44 -18.81 -16.74
C ASP A 389 -4.50 -18.34 -18.21
N GLY A 390 -3.91 -19.14 -19.12
CA GLY A 390 -3.52 -18.77 -20.50
C GLY A 390 -4.60 -18.16 -21.42
N ARG A 391 -4.99 -16.90 -21.19
CA ARG A 391 -5.92 -16.12 -22.04
C ARG A 391 -5.28 -15.03 -22.89
N PHE A 392 -3.95 -14.92 -22.93
CA PHE A 392 -3.27 -13.95 -23.82
C PHE A 392 -2.09 -14.58 -24.57
N GLY A 393 -2.40 -15.31 -25.64
CA GLY A 393 -1.47 -15.55 -26.76
C GLY A 393 -1.76 -14.56 -27.90
N PRO A 394 -0.75 -13.97 -28.57
CA PRO A 394 -0.97 -13.00 -29.65
C PRO A 394 -1.62 -13.68 -30.87
N ARG A 395 -2.75 -13.12 -31.34
CA ARG A 395 -3.41 -13.52 -32.58
C ARG A 395 -2.53 -13.15 -33.79
N GLY A 396 -1.82 -14.12 -34.36
CA GLY A 396 -1.28 -14.05 -35.72
C GLY A 396 -2.32 -14.55 -36.74
N PRO A 397 -2.37 -14.01 -37.97
CA PRO A 397 -3.36 -14.41 -38.96
C PRO A 397 -2.99 -15.75 -39.61
N ASN A 398 -4.00 -16.59 -39.82
CA ASN A 398 -4.02 -17.81 -40.64
C ASN A 398 -3.15 -19.00 -40.20
N ARG A 399 -3.71 -19.86 -39.32
CA ARG A 399 -3.53 -21.33 -39.35
C ARG A 399 -4.82 -22.02 -38.89
N PRO A 400 -5.16 -23.22 -39.43
CA PRO A 400 -6.40 -23.92 -39.11
C PRO A 400 -6.46 -24.34 -37.63
N SER A 401 -7.67 -24.29 -37.10
CA SER A 401 -8.09 -24.46 -35.71
C SER A 401 -7.55 -25.74 -35.03
N ARG A 402 -7.00 -25.58 -33.82
CA ARG A 402 -6.76 -26.67 -32.86
C ARG A 402 -7.92 -26.70 -31.85
N PRO A 403 -8.43 -27.88 -31.45
CA PRO A 403 -9.56 -27.96 -30.53
C PRO A 403 -9.14 -27.76 -29.06
N ASP A 404 -10.05 -27.18 -28.27
CA ASP A 404 -9.91 -26.85 -26.85
C ASP A 404 -9.92 -28.09 -25.94
N ARG A 405 -9.07 -28.05 -24.89
CA ARG A 405 -8.78 -29.14 -23.95
C ARG A 405 -9.61 -28.98 -22.68
N LEU A 406 -10.24 -30.06 -22.19
CA LEU A 406 -10.84 -30.11 -20.85
C LEU A 406 -9.79 -30.65 -19.87
N ARG A 407 -9.39 -29.85 -18.86
CA ARG A 407 -8.63 -30.36 -17.71
C ARG A 407 -9.60 -31.00 -16.72
N SER A 408 -9.48 -32.31 -16.49
CA SER A 408 -10.04 -32.94 -15.29
C SER A 408 -9.14 -32.68 -14.07
N PRO A 409 -9.69 -32.59 -12.86
CA PRO A 409 -8.91 -32.75 -11.64
C PRO A 409 -8.54 -34.24 -11.51
N LEU A 410 -7.25 -34.56 -11.58
CA LEU A 410 -6.75 -35.91 -11.30
C LEU A 410 -6.79 -36.19 -9.79
N PRO A 411 -7.16 -37.41 -9.35
CA PRO A 411 -6.84 -37.89 -8.02
C PRO A 411 -5.36 -38.28 -7.93
N MET A 412 -4.79 -38.18 -6.74
CA MET A 412 -3.44 -38.65 -6.43
C MET A 412 -3.35 -40.17 -6.54
N ASP A 413 -2.50 -40.72 -7.43
CA ASP A 413 -1.45 -41.70 -7.09
C ASP A 413 -0.61 -42.23 -8.28
N ALA A 414 0.67 -42.47 -7.98
CA ALA A 414 1.63 -43.50 -8.46
C ALA A 414 2.10 -43.65 -9.95
N VAL A 415 3.29 -43.10 -10.23
CA VAL A 415 4.55 -43.72 -10.77
C VAL A 415 4.50 -44.86 -11.83
N ALA A 416 5.16 -44.67 -13.01
CA ALA A 416 6.33 -45.46 -13.50
C ALA A 416 6.81 -45.18 -14.97
N PHE A 417 8.15 -45.12 -15.09
CA PHE A 417 9.17 -45.11 -16.18
C PHE A 417 8.89 -45.51 -17.66
N SER A 418 9.60 -44.83 -18.60
CA SER A 418 10.66 -45.35 -19.55
C SER A 418 10.90 -44.34 -20.71
N SER A 419 12.03 -43.61 -20.80
CA SER A 419 13.33 -43.88 -21.50
C SER A 419 13.44 -43.48 -23.00
N ALA A 420 14.51 -42.71 -23.29
CA ALA A 420 15.25 -42.56 -24.57
C ALA A 420 14.55 -41.86 -25.77
N SER A 421 15.19 -41.11 -26.67
CA SER A 421 16.59 -40.72 -26.92
C SER A 421 16.63 -39.58 -27.97
N ASN A 422 17.66 -38.73 -27.86
CA ASN A 422 18.16 -37.73 -28.84
C ASN A 422 18.75 -38.44 -30.11
N PRO A 423 19.42 -37.79 -31.11
CA PRO A 423 19.70 -36.36 -31.36
C PRO A 423 19.69 -35.93 -32.86
N ASN A 424 20.05 -34.66 -33.10
CA ASN A 424 20.94 -34.10 -34.15
C ASN A 424 20.33 -32.89 -34.89
N ALA A 425 21.03 -31.87 -35.37
CA ALA A 425 22.24 -31.12 -35.01
C ALA A 425 22.51 -30.18 -36.21
N ALA A 426 22.43 -28.85 -36.00
CA ALA A 426 23.21 -27.75 -36.63
C ALA A 426 23.33 -27.64 -38.19
N PRO A 427 24.02 -26.62 -38.78
CA PRO A 427 24.18 -25.18 -38.46
C PRO A 427 23.93 -24.21 -39.67
N PHE A 428 23.91 -22.90 -39.37
CA PHE A 428 24.31 -21.65 -40.11
C PHE A 428 24.73 -21.71 -41.62
N PRO A 429 24.59 -20.62 -42.45
CA PRO A 429 25.10 -19.27 -42.13
C PRO A 429 24.44 -18.03 -42.79
N SER A 430 25.01 -16.88 -42.43
CA SER A 430 24.89 -15.49 -42.90
C SER A 430 25.18 -15.23 -44.39
N ALA A 431 24.55 -14.19 -44.98
CA ALA A 431 25.19 -13.14 -45.80
C ALA A 431 24.18 -12.09 -46.32
N SER A 432 24.61 -10.83 -46.36
CA SER A 432 24.03 -9.61 -46.97
C SER A 432 24.52 -9.46 -48.44
N PRO A 433 24.52 -8.29 -49.14
CA PRO A 433 23.57 -7.17 -49.37
C PRO A 433 23.38 -6.80 -50.88
N SER A 434 22.43 -5.91 -51.24
CA SER A 434 22.41 -5.04 -52.48
C SER A 434 21.03 -4.36 -52.63
N SER A 435 20.76 -3.18 -53.22
CA SER A 435 21.50 -2.04 -53.81
C SER A 435 20.47 -1.04 -54.41
N GLY A 436 20.78 0.27 -54.44
CA GLY A 436 20.27 1.29 -55.41
C GLY A 436 18.97 2.04 -55.01
N ALA A 437 18.93 3.34 -54.64
CA ALA A 437 19.31 4.61 -55.28
C ALA A 437 18.18 5.29 -56.10
N HIS A 438 17.64 6.43 -55.63
CA HIS A 438 17.76 7.76 -56.29
C HIS A 438 16.95 8.90 -55.60
N ARG A 439 17.64 10.03 -55.46
CA ARG A 439 17.25 11.45 -55.16
C ARG A 439 15.85 11.91 -55.59
N PHE A 440 15.26 12.84 -54.81
CA PHE A 440 14.98 14.23 -55.26
C PHE A 440 14.67 15.18 -54.09
N SER A 441 15.18 16.41 -54.22
CA SER A 441 14.96 17.59 -53.36
C SER A 441 13.66 18.30 -53.76
N ILE A 442 12.97 18.99 -52.84
CA ILE A 442 12.27 20.26 -53.12
C ILE A 442 11.89 21.01 -51.82
N ARG A 443 12.10 22.32 -51.92
CA ARG A 443 11.78 23.45 -51.02
C ARG A 443 10.37 23.39 -50.40
N GLY A 444 10.28 23.72 -49.12
CA GLY A 444 9.01 24.01 -48.45
C GLY A 444 8.50 25.43 -48.68
N PRO A 445 7.19 25.66 -48.49
CA PRO A 445 6.68 26.95 -48.09
C PRO A 445 5.86 26.91 -46.80
N ARG A 446 5.98 27.99 -46.03
CA ARG A 446 5.22 28.38 -44.84
C ARG A 446 3.70 28.17 -45.01
N ARG A 447 3.05 27.59 -44.01
CA ARG A 447 1.62 27.84 -43.74
C ARG A 447 1.36 28.15 -42.26
N ARG A 448 0.64 29.26 -42.06
CA ARG A 448 0.12 29.84 -40.83
C ARG A 448 -0.57 28.78 -39.94
N ARG A 449 -0.16 28.67 -38.68
CA ARG A 449 -0.91 27.93 -37.65
C ARG A 449 -2.04 28.83 -37.13
N ARG A 450 -3.28 28.42 -37.34
CA ARG A 450 -4.46 28.88 -36.60
C ARG A 450 -4.38 28.31 -35.16
N PRO A 451 -4.78 29.05 -34.11
CA PRO A 451 -4.87 28.51 -32.76
C PRO A 451 -5.99 27.47 -32.69
N LEU A 452 -5.71 26.34 -32.03
CA LEU A 452 -6.70 25.33 -31.66
C LEU A 452 -7.63 25.93 -30.58
N PRO A 453 -8.96 25.68 -30.61
CA PRO A 453 -9.87 26.21 -29.60
C PRO A 453 -9.59 25.55 -28.25
N ALA A 454 -9.59 26.37 -27.20
CA ALA A 454 -9.56 25.93 -25.82
C ALA A 454 -10.69 24.92 -25.53
N LEU A 455 -10.35 23.77 -24.95
CA LEU A 455 -11.35 22.90 -24.33
C LEU A 455 -12.01 23.67 -23.18
N ARG A 456 -13.20 24.21 -23.42
CA ARG A 456 -14.16 24.53 -22.36
C ARG A 456 -14.60 23.20 -21.73
N SER A 457 -14.15 22.91 -20.52
CA SER A 457 -14.79 21.89 -19.69
C SER A 457 -16.13 22.42 -19.17
N SER A 458 -17.17 22.36 -19.98
CA SER A 458 -18.55 22.39 -19.47
C SER A 458 -18.89 20.99 -18.96
N ALA A 459 -18.35 20.63 -17.80
CA ALA A 459 -18.93 19.53 -17.03
C ALA A 459 -20.23 20.06 -16.41
N SER A 460 -21.37 19.56 -16.88
CA SER A 460 -22.63 19.68 -16.15
C SER A 460 -22.45 19.08 -14.75
N PRO A 461 -22.92 19.72 -13.66
CA PRO A 461 -22.87 19.13 -12.33
C PRO A 461 -23.57 17.78 -12.38
N SER A 462 -22.89 16.70 -11.97
CA SER A 462 -23.58 15.42 -11.78
C SER A 462 -24.67 15.65 -10.73
N ALA A 463 -25.90 15.31 -11.08
CA ALA A 463 -27.01 15.34 -10.15
C ALA A 463 -26.68 14.48 -8.92
N HIS A 464 -26.56 15.15 -7.77
CA HIS A 464 -26.46 14.62 -6.39
C HIS A 464 -25.04 14.31 -5.86
N ALA A 465 -24.15 15.30 -5.84
CA ALA A 465 -23.07 15.30 -4.85
C ALA A 465 -23.68 15.46 -3.44
N PRO A 466 -23.30 14.63 -2.45
CA PRO A 466 -23.80 14.75 -1.08
C PRO A 466 -23.47 16.13 -0.49
N ALA A 467 -24.48 16.74 0.12
CA ALA A 467 -24.40 18.06 0.72
C ALA A 467 -24.40 17.99 2.25
N SER A 468 -23.60 18.84 2.88
CA SER A 468 -23.52 18.97 4.33
C SER A 468 -23.46 20.45 4.73
N HIS A 469 -23.94 20.76 5.94
CA HIS A 469 -23.99 22.11 6.47
C HIS A 469 -23.14 22.23 7.73
N HIS A 470 -22.26 23.21 7.74
CA HIS A 470 -21.37 23.53 8.85
C HIS A 470 -21.37 25.03 9.12
N ASP A 471 -20.95 25.45 10.31
CA ASP A 471 -20.80 26.88 10.61
C ASP A 471 -19.57 27.44 9.92
N VAL A 472 -18.47 26.69 9.90
CA VAL A 472 -17.21 27.07 9.25
C VAL A 472 -16.73 25.97 8.32
N VAL A 473 -16.33 26.33 7.09
CA VAL A 473 -15.66 25.41 6.16
C VAL A 473 -14.21 25.86 5.99
N VAL A 474 -13.25 24.97 6.23
CA VAL A 474 -11.82 25.22 6.08
C VAL A 474 -11.30 24.45 4.86
N VAL A 475 -10.68 25.16 3.92
CA VAL A 475 -10.06 24.60 2.72
C VAL A 475 -8.55 24.55 2.93
N GLY A 476 -8.03 23.35 3.14
CA GLY A 476 -6.64 23.06 3.47
C GLY A 476 -6.49 22.40 4.85
N ALA A 477 -5.90 21.22 4.88
CA ALA A 477 -5.61 20.39 6.05
C ALA A 477 -4.11 20.36 6.39
N GLY A 478 -3.38 21.42 6.05
CA GLY A 478 -2.06 21.69 6.64
C GLY A 478 -2.19 22.09 8.11
N ILE A 479 -1.05 22.28 8.80
CA ILE A 479 -1.05 22.64 10.23
C ILE A 479 -1.92 23.88 10.53
N VAL A 480 -1.91 24.90 9.67
CA VAL A 480 -2.71 26.12 9.85
C VAL A 480 -4.20 25.80 9.85
N GLY A 481 -4.70 25.14 8.80
CA GLY A 481 -6.13 24.82 8.68
C GLY A 481 -6.64 23.86 9.75
N LEU A 482 -5.87 22.83 10.10
CA LEU A 482 -6.23 21.91 11.17
C LEU A 482 -6.20 22.57 12.55
N SER A 483 -5.27 23.51 12.79
CA SER A 483 -5.23 24.29 14.03
C SER A 483 -6.42 25.23 14.14
N ILE A 484 -6.84 25.89 13.04
CA ILE A 484 -8.05 26.72 12.99
C ILE A 484 -9.28 25.88 13.35
N ALA A 485 -9.43 24.69 12.75
CA ALA A 485 -10.52 23.78 13.08
C ALA A 485 -10.49 23.37 14.57
N ARG A 486 -9.31 23.04 15.11
CA ARG A 486 -9.15 22.71 16.53
C ARG A 486 -9.57 23.85 17.44
N HIS A 487 -9.09 25.05 17.19
CA HIS A 487 -9.36 26.20 18.04
C HIS A 487 -10.86 26.53 18.07
N LEU A 488 -11.52 26.50 16.90
CA LEU A 488 -12.98 26.66 16.80
C LEU A 488 -13.74 25.58 17.56
N LEU A 489 -13.33 24.31 17.46
CA LEU A 489 -14.00 23.19 18.13
C LEU A 489 -13.85 23.24 19.66
N LEU A 490 -12.68 23.65 20.15
CA LEU A 490 -12.38 23.73 21.57
C LEU A 490 -13.08 24.91 22.25
N HIS A 491 -13.07 26.09 21.62
CA HIS A 491 -13.46 27.34 22.30
C HIS A 491 -14.84 27.88 21.91
N THR A 492 -15.53 27.26 20.95
CA THR A 492 -16.84 27.72 20.49
C THR A 492 -17.84 26.55 20.38
N PRO A 493 -19.14 26.81 20.17
CA PRO A 493 -20.11 25.77 19.80
C PRO A 493 -20.16 25.46 18.29
N LEU A 494 -19.33 26.11 17.46
CA LEU A 494 -19.42 26.04 16.00
C LEU A 494 -19.02 24.67 15.43
N SER A 495 -19.72 24.25 14.39
CA SER A 495 -19.38 23.06 13.59
C SER A 495 -18.40 23.41 12.47
N VAL A 496 -17.43 22.52 12.20
CA VAL A 496 -16.35 22.75 11.25
C VAL A 496 -16.24 21.58 10.27
N ALA A 497 -16.14 21.87 8.98
CA ALA A 497 -15.69 20.91 7.96
C ALA A 497 -14.32 21.31 7.43
N VAL A 498 -13.41 20.34 7.29
CA VAL A 498 -12.09 20.55 6.67
C VAL A 498 -12.02 19.72 5.39
N ALA A 499 -11.69 20.35 4.27
CA ALA A 499 -11.47 19.67 2.99
C ALA A 499 -10.05 19.92 2.47
N ASP A 500 -9.40 18.88 1.95
CA ASP A 500 -8.07 18.97 1.33
C ASP A 500 -7.94 18.03 0.13
N ALA A 501 -7.12 18.45 -0.83
CA ALA A 501 -6.79 17.69 -2.04
C ALA A 501 -5.98 16.42 -1.74
N ALA A 502 -5.31 16.35 -0.59
CA ALA A 502 -4.49 15.23 -0.15
C ALA A 502 -4.72 14.96 1.35
N VAL A 503 -3.95 14.02 1.92
CA VAL A 503 -3.93 13.78 3.36
C VAL A 503 -3.08 14.84 4.08
N PRO A 504 -3.31 15.09 5.39
CA PRO A 504 -2.48 15.99 6.18
C PRO A 504 -0.97 15.69 6.07
N CYS A 505 -0.15 16.71 6.27
CA CYS A 505 1.32 16.66 6.08
C CYS A 505 1.81 16.43 4.63
N SER A 506 0.94 16.30 3.62
CA SER A 506 1.36 16.14 2.20
C SER A 506 1.99 17.40 1.56
N GLY A 507 1.92 18.55 2.24
CA GLY A 507 2.45 19.84 1.78
C GLY A 507 3.68 20.30 2.57
N ALA A 508 3.83 21.61 2.74
CA ALA A 508 4.96 22.21 3.50
C ALA A 508 5.04 21.73 4.95
N THR A 509 3.91 21.37 5.58
CA THR A 509 3.85 20.91 6.97
C THR A 509 4.71 19.66 7.21
N GLY A 510 4.53 18.59 6.43
CA GLY A 510 5.32 17.35 6.60
C GLY A 510 6.75 17.45 6.07
N ALA A 511 7.01 18.41 5.19
CA ALA A 511 8.34 18.63 4.61
C ALA A 511 9.25 19.50 5.49
N GLY A 512 8.75 20.12 6.57
CA GLY A 512 9.52 21.02 7.42
C GLY A 512 10.48 20.30 8.40
N GLN A 513 11.37 21.08 9.02
CA GLN A 513 12.29 20.62 10.09
C GLN A 513 11.63 20.56 11.47
N GLY A 514 10.55 21.32 11.64
CA GLY A 514 9.69 21.27 12.83
C GLY A 514 10.28 21.97 14.05
N TYR A 515 10.37 23.30 14.05
CA TYR A 515 10.90 24.07 15.19
C TYR A 515 10.07 25.33 15.45
N VAL A 516 9.99 25.72 16.72
CA VAL A 516 9.51 27.03 17.16
C VAL A 516 10.72 27.91 17.39
N TRP A 517 11.21 28.53 16.31
CA TRP A 517 12.37 29.41 16.34
C TRP A 517 11.97 30.83 16.77
N MET A 518 12.65 31.36 17.79
CA MET A 518 12.67 32.80 18.09
C MET A 518 13.95 33.48 17.58
N SER A 519 14.99 32.71 17.29
CA SER A 519 16.35 33.19 16.97
C SER A 519 16.44 34.17 15.78
N HIS A 520 15.57 34.03 14.78
CA HIS A 520 15.57 34.88 13.58
C HIS A 520 14.53 36.02 13.62
N ARG A 521 13.79 36.14 14.73
CA ARG A 521 12.71 37.13 14.85
C ARG A 521 13.23 38.44 15.42
N THR A 522 12.55 39.52 15.06
CA THR A 522 12.90 40.88 15.50
C THR A 522 11.79 41.41 16.42
N PRO A 523 12.10 41.73 17.69
CA PRO A 523 11.16 42.40 18.59
C PRO A 523 10.57 43.67 17.97
N GLY A 524 9.27 43.87 18.17
CA GLY A 524 8.52 45.03 17.62
C GLY A 524 8.23 44.96 16.12
N SER A 525 8.64 43.90 15.41
CA SER A 525 8.16 43.67 14.04
C SER A 525 6.70 43.25 14.01
N ASP A 526 6.02 43.46 12.89
CA ASP A 526 4.62 43.07 12.66
C ASP A 526 4.31 41.60 13.01
N THR A 527 5.29 40.70 12.92
CA THR A 527 5.10 39.26 13.21
C THR A 527 5.43 38.87 14.65
N TRP A 528 5.98 39.79 15.44
CA TRP A 528 6.52 39.52 16.77
C TRP A 528 5.44 39.02 17.73
N ASP A 529 4.36 39.77 17.91
CA ASP A 529 3.31 39.44 18.87
C ASP A 529 2.61 38.12 18.52
N LEU A 530 2.38 37.88 17.22
CA LEU A 530 1.84 36.61 16.73
C LEU A 530 2.78 35.44 17.06
N ALA A 531 4.09 35.63 16.91
CA ALA A 531 5.08 34.60 17.19
C ALA A 531 5.19 34.28 18.68
N VAL A 532 5.28 35.31 19.53
CA VAL A 532 5.31 35.16 20.99
C VAL A 532 4.05 34.47 21.47
N ARG A 533 2.88 34.91 21.00
CA ARG A 533 1.60 34.29 21.36
C ARG A 533 1.51 32.84 20.93
N SER A 534 1.92 32.53 19.70
CA SER A 534 1.90 31.16 19.18
C SER A 534 2.90 30.25 19.91
N LYS A 535 4.08 30.75 20.31
CA LYS A 535 5.02 30.02 21.17
C LYS A 535 4.36 29.66 22.51
N GLN A 536 3.73 30.62 23.18
CA GLN A 536 3.02 30.37 24.45
C GLN A 536 1.93 29.31 24.29
N LEU A 537 1.12 29.38 23.23
CA LEU A 537 0.07 28.39 22.96
C LEU A 537 0.62 26.98 22.73
N TRP A 538 1.80 26.85 22.11
CA TRP A 538 2.48 25.58 21.96
C TRP A 538 3.00 25.04 23.30
N GLU A 539 3.54 25.91 24.16
CA GLU A 539 4.01 25.57 25.50
C GLU A 539 2.86 25.14 26.42
N ASP A 540 1.72 25.85 26.37
CA ASP A 540 0.51 25.50 27.11
C ASP A 540 0.00 24.12 26.68
N LEU A 541 -0.07 23.86 25.37
CA LEU A 541 -0.47 22.55 24.85
C LEU A 541 0.49 21.43 25.28
N ALA A 542 1.80 21.69 25.28
CA ALA A 542 2.77 20.72 25.77
C ALA A 542 2.57 20.44 27.28
N ALA A 543 2.39 21.48 28.08
CA ALA A 543 2.15 21.36 29.52
C ALA A 543 0.86 20.58 29.83
N GLU A 544 -0.21 20.80 29.07
CA GLU A 544 -1.44 20.00 29.16
C GLU A 544 -1.14 18.51 28.95
N MET A 545 -0.36 18.15 27.92
CA MET A 545 -0.07 16.74 27.62
C MET A 545 0.81 16.09 28.69
N ASP A 546 1.77 16.82 29.27
CA ASP A 546 2.60 16.32 30.38
C ASP A 546 1.77 16.00 31.63
N GLY A 547 0.66 16.71 31.87
CA GLY A 547 -0.24 16.48 33.02
C GLY A 547 -1.12 15.22 32.93
N HIS A 548 -1.29 14.61 31.75
CA HIS A 548 -2.27 13.51 31.54
C HIS A 548 -1.71 12.09 31.68
N GLY A 549 -0.43 11.92 32.04
CA GLY A 549 0.14 10.62 32.48
C GLY A 549 0.35 9.55 31.39
N ALA A 550 0.19 9.87 30.11
CA ALA A 550 0.48 8.98 28.98
C ALA A 550 1.60 9.59 28.11
N GLY A 551 2.85 9.16 28.32
CA GLY A 551 3.97 9.51 27.43
C GLY A 551 4.46 10.96 27.38
N GLY A 552 3.68 11.88 27.95
CA GLY A 552 3.93 13.32 27.96
C GLY A 552 3.86 13.98 26.57
N ALA A 553 4.24 15.25 26.54
CA ALA A 553 4.32 16.06 25.33
C ALA A 553 5.30 15.48 24.29
N ARG A 554 6.35 14.78 24.75
CA ARG A 554 7.34 14.18 23.85
C ARG A 554 6.73 13.11 22.95
N GLU A 555 5.95 12.18 23.51
CA GLU A 555 5.35 11.08 22.73
C GLU A 555 4.08 11.48 21.98
N SER A 556 3.34 12.49 22.48
CA SER A 556 2.07 12.89 21.88
C SER A 556 2.22 13.99 20.83
N LEU A 557 3.14 14.93 21.05
CA LEU A 557 3.34 16.13 20.21
C LEU A 557 4.69 16.11 19.48
N GLY A 558 5.59 15.18 19.83
CA GLY A 558 6.99 15.25 19.39
C GLY A 558 7.71 16.48 19.96
N TRP A 559 7.29 16.95 21.14
CA TRP A 559 7.83 18.14 21.79
C TRP A 559 9.21 17.85 22.40
N MET A 560 10.25 18.53 21.93
CA MET A 560 11.62 18.34 22.41
C MET A 560 12.23 19.67 22.89
N LYS A 561 12.77 19.64 24.11
CA LYS A 561 13.41 20.78 24.78
C LYS A 561 14.90 20.84 24.41
N THR A 562 15.16 20.96 23.12
CA THR A 562 16.51 20.92 22.55
C THR A 562 17.20 22.28 22.51
N GLY A 563 16.48 23.39 22.70
CA GLY A 563 17.04 24.73 22.49
C GLY A 563 17.47 24.94 21.04
N SER A 564 18.07 26.09 20.74
CA SER A 564 18.48 26.42 19.37
C SER A 564 19.71 27.31 19.28
N LEU A 565 20.46 27.18 18.19
CA LEU A 565 21.70 27.91 17.93
C LEU A 565 21.62 28.62 16.57
N LEU A 566 21.78 29.95 16.58
CA LEU A 566 22.02 30.73 15.36
C LEU A 566 23.53 31.01 15.23
N VAL A 567 24.17 30.47 14.21
CA VAL A 567 25.63 30.40 14.11
C VAL A 567 26.19 31.35 13.05
N GLY A 568 27.36 31.92 13.34
CA GLY A 568 28.14 32.79 12.44
C GLY A 568 29.61 32.39 12.46
N ARG A 569 30.31 32.57 11.33
CA ARG A 569 31.70 32.13 11.13
C ARG A 569 32.71 33.27 11.06
N THR A 570 32.24 34.51 10.98
CA THR A 570 33.09 35.70 10.88
C THR A 570 32.87 36.63 12.08
N SER A 571 33.87 37.47 12.38
CA SER A 571 33.75 38.46 13.47
C SER A 571 32.59 39.43 13.26
N LYS A 572 32.25 39.75 12.00
CA LYS A 572 31.10 40.60 11.66
C LYS A 572 29.77 39.93 12.00
N GLU A 573 29.66 38.64 11.69
CA GLU A 573 28.47 37.85 12.03
C GLU A 573 28.36 37.67 13.55
N LEU A 574 29.48 37.44 14.24
CA LEU A 574 29.52 37.36 15.71
C LEU A 574 29.02 38.67 16.35
N ALA A 575 29.51 39.83 15.90
CA ALA A 575 29.01 41.13 16.38
C ALA A 575 27.50 41.31 16.13
N THR A 576 26.99 40.77 15.02
CA THR A 576 25.55 40.79 14.71
C THR A 576 24.75 39.89 15.67
N LEU A 577 25.30 38.73 16.03
CA LEU A 577 24.70 37.80 17.00
C LEU A 577 24.71 38.39 18.41
N GLU A 578 25.78 39.08 18.81
CA GLU A 578 25.85 39.78 20.11
C GLU A 578 24.76 40.86 20.22
N GLU A 579 24.56 41.64 19.16
CA GLU A 579 23.52 42.68 19.16
C GLU A 579 22.12 42.07 19.19
N LYS A 580 21.87 41.04 18.36
CA LYS A 580 20.60 40.29 18.41
C LYS A 580 20.33 39.70 19.79
N THR A 581 21.36 39.17 20.45
CA THR A 581 21.24 38.62 21.81
C THR A 581 20.75 39.68 22.79
N LYS A 582 21.33 40.89 22.76
CA LYS A 582 20.89 41.99 23.62
C LYS A 582 19.44 42.37 23.35
N VAL A 583 19.08 42.53 22.08
CA VAL A 583 17.73 42.93 21.67
C VAL A 583 16.67 41.89 22.08
N LEU A 584 16.93 40.60 21.89
CA LEU A 584 16.03 39.53 22.30
C LEU A 584 15.92 39.41 23.83
N SER A 585 17.04 39.51 24.56
CA SER A 585 17.05 39.48 26.02
C SER A 585 16.31 40.67 26.63
N GLN A 586 16.42 41.87 26.05
CA GLN A 586 15.63 43.04 26.45
C GLN A 586 14.13 42.85 26.20
N ALA A 587 13.77 42.09 25.17
CA ALA A 587 12.39 41.71 24.86
C ALA A 587 11.87 40.52 25.68
N GLY A 588 12.63 40.05 26.68
CA GLY A 588 12.24 38.97 27.58
C GLY A 588 12.47 37.55 27.05
N ILE A 589 13.18 37.39 25.92
CA ILE A 589 13.58 36.07 25.41
C ILE A 589 14.97 35.73 25.93
N SER A 590 15.10 34.64 26.70
CA SER A 590 16.41 34.16 27.16
C SER A 590 17.31 33.83 25.97
N ALA A 591 18.37 34.63 25.78
CA ALA A 591 19.38 34.43 24.75
C ALA A 591 20.79 34.67 25.31
N GLU A 592 21.75 33.85 24.89
CA GLU A 592 23.16 33.94 25.28
C GLU A 592 24.05 33.97 24.03
N CYS A 593 25.06 34.84 24.01
CA CYS A 593 26.05 34.84 22.95
C CYS A 593 27.26 33.99 23.35
N LEU A 594 27.61 33.03 22.50
CA LEU A 594 28.66 32.04 22.72
C LEU A 594 29.85 32.32 21.80
N SER A 595 31.04 32.37 22.38
CA SER A 595 32.30 32.33 21.64
C SER A 595 32.50 30.95 21.00
N ALA A 596 33.42 30.85 20.03
CA ALA A 596 33.78 29.58 19.40
C ALA A 596 34.19 28.49 20.43
N SER A 597 34.90 28.84 21.51
CA SER A 597 35.33 27.88 22.52
C SER A 597 34.17 27.39 23.40
N SER A 598 33.30 28.28 23.85
CA SER A 598 32.08 27.92 24.60
C SER A 598 31.12 27.10 23.74
N LEU A 599 30.98 27.46 22.47
CA LEU A 599 30.16 26.74 21.49
C LEU A 599 30.68 25.32 21.29
N HIS A 600 32.00 25.13 21.17
CA HIS A 600 32.60 23.81 21.00
C HIS A 600 32.36 22.88 22.21
N ALA A 601 32.25 23.43 23.42
CA ALA A 601 31.88 22.64 24.60
C ALA A 601 30.43 22.13 24.56
N LEU A 602 29.51 22.90 23.96
CA LEU A 602 28.09 22.54 23.83
C LEU A 602 27.80 21.66 22.61
N GLU A 603 28.45 21.94 21.49
CA GLU A 603 28.34 21.21 20.22
C GLU A 603 29.73 20.87 19.67
N PRO A 604 30.39 19.80 20.17
CA PRO A 604 31.77 19.46 19.79
C PRO A 604 31.97 19.18 18.30
N ALA A 605 30.90 18.74 17.63
CA ALA A 605 30.95 18.42 16.21
C ALA A 605 30.83 19.65 15.29
N LEU A 606 30.40 20.80 15.83
CA LEU A 606 30.21 22.05 15.09
C LEU A 606 31.53 22.86 15.06
N CYS A 607 31.88 23.35 13.87
CA CYS A 607 33.04 24.20 13.65
C CYS A 607 32.63 25.51 12.98
N VAL A 608 32.92 26.63 13.63
CA VAL A 608 32.65 27.99 13.12
C VAL A 608 33.91 28.82 12.88
N GLY A 609 35.10 28.25 13.11
CA GLY A 609 36.35 29.00 13.13
C GLY A 609 36.54 29.80 14.41
N ASN A 610 37.76 30.32 14.63
CA ASN A 610 38.12 31.03 15.87
C ASN A 610 37.42 32.38 16.03
N ASP A 611 37.09 33.02 14.91
CA ASP A 611 36.45 34.33 14.85
C ASP A 611 34.91 34.26 14.81
N GLY A 612 34.36 33.05 14.80
CA GLY A 612 32.93 32.78 14.79
C GLY A 612 32.33 32.55 16.18
N GLY A 613 31.03 32.25 16.20
CA GLY A 613 30.30 31.94 17.43
C GLY A 613 28.83 31.65 17.16
N ALA A 614 28.01 31.68 18.21
CA ALA A 614 26.58 31.42 18.11
C ALA A 614 25.76 32.25 19.10
N MET A 615 24.49 32.53 18.76
CA MET A 615 23.47 32.93 19.73
C MET A 615 22.66 31.70 20.12
N PHE A 616 22.65 31.37 21.41
CA PHE A 616 21.94 30.25 22.01
C PHE A 616 20.62 30.69 22.64
N LEU A 617 19.54 30.00 22.27
CA LEU A 617 18.20 30.20 22.83
C LEU A 617 17.74 28.90 23.52
N PRO A 618 17.90 28.77 24.85
CA PRO A 618 17.52 27.56 25.57
C PRO A 618 16.02 27.29 25.57
N GLU A 619 15.20 28.31 25.33
CA GLU A 619 13.74 28.20 25.32
C GLU A 619 13.14 27.79 23.99
N ASP A 620 13.91 27.77 22.90
CA ASP A 620 13.41 27.27 21.62
C ASP A 620 13.14 25.76 21.72
N ARG A 621 12.19 25.30 20.90
CA ARG A 621 11.62 23.95 21.00
C ARG A 621 11.51 23.32 19.62
N GLN A 622 11.78 22.03 19.56
CA GLN A 622 11.50 21.24 18.37
C GLN A 622 10.13 20.56 18.51
N ILE A 623 9.41 20.47 17.40
CA ILE A 623 8.11 19.81 17.29
C ILE A 623 8.13 18.87 16.09
N ASP A 624 7.73 17.63 16.27
CA ASP A 624 7.48 16.74 15.14
C ASP A 624 6.16 17.09 14.45
N ALA A 625 6.24 17.54 13.19
CA ALA A 625 5.06 17.98 12.45
C ALA A 625 4.01 16.87 12.29
N PHE A 626 4.42 15.61 12.13
CA PHE A 626 3.48 14.49 11.97
C PHE A 626 2.78 14.16 13.27
N GLN A 627 3.50 14.13 14.39
CA GLN A 627 2.88 13.90 15.71
C GLN A 627 1.95 15.06 16.09
N ALA A 628 2.37 16.31 15.89
CA ALA A 628 1.53 17.48 16.15
C ALA A 628 0.23 17.47 15.34
N VAL A 629 0.33 17.18 14.04
CA VAL A 629 -0.86 17.07 13.17
C VAL A 629 -1.74 15.90 13.61
N SER A 630 -1.17 14.73 13.91
CA SER A 630 -1.92 13.56 14.35
C SER A 630 -2.68 13.82 15.66
N LEU A 631 -2.06 14.51 16.62
CA LEU A 631 -2.71 14.94 17.86
C LEU A 631 -3.88 15.88 17.57
N ILE A 632 -3.67 16.89 16.72
CA ILE A 632 -4.71 17.86 16.35
C ILE A 632 -5.87 17.16 15.62
N GLU A 633 -5.60 16.28 14.67
CA GLU A 633 -6.63 15.47 13.99
C GLU A 633 -7.43 14.63 14.99
N LYS A 634 -6.75 13.95 15.92
CA LYS A 634 -7.40 13.14 16.96
C LYS A 634 -8.32 13.99 17.84
N ILE A 635 -7.88 15.18 18.24
CA ILE A 635 -8.70 16.13 19.00
C ILE A 635 -9.92 16.54 18.18
N ASN A 636 -9.74 16.94 16.93
CA ASN A 636 -10.83 17.38 16.06
C ASN A 636 -11.85 16.26 15.83
N ARG A 637 -11.39 15.04 15.49
CA ARG A 637 -12.22 13.85 15.26
C ARG A 637 -13.03 13.43 16.49
N SER A 638 -12.59 13.78 17.70
CA SER A 638 -13.38 13.55 18.93
C SER A 638 -14.72 14.30 18.94
N TYR A 639 -14.88 15.33 18.08
CA TYR A 639 -16.13 16.10 17.91
C TYR A 639 -17.02 15.57 16.78
N SER A 640 -16.57 14.61 15.96
CA SER A 640 -17.39 14.01 14.89
C SER A 640 -18.63 13.28 15.43
N PRO A 641 -18.58 12.48 16.51
CA PRO A 641 -19.79 11.88 17.10
C PRO A 641 -20.80 12.90 17.63
N LYS A 642 -20.37 14.13 17.91
CA LYS A 642 -21.24 15.26 18.30
C LYS A 642 -21.81 16.01 17.09
N GLY A 643 -21.55 15.54 15.87
CA GLY A 643 -21.94 16.20 14.62
C GLY A 643 -21.23 17.53 14.36
N ARG A 644 -20.16 17.84 15.10
CA ARG A 644 -19.49 19.16 15.03
C ARG A 644 -18.25 19.18 14.16
N TYR A 645 -17.73 18.03 13.75
CA TYR A 645 -16.54 17.97 12.91
C TYR A 645 -16.66 16.96 11.78
N MET A 646 -16.26 17.40 10.58
CA MET A 646 -16.12 16.55 9.40
C MET A 646 -14.78 16.82 8.73
N GLU A 647 -14.12 15.76 8.27
CA GLU A 647 -12.86 15.83 7.52
C GLU A 647 -13.02 15.11 6.17
N LEU A 648 -12.56 15.74 5.09
CA LEU A 648 -12.65 15.25 3.73
C LEU A 648 -11.28 15.37 3.06
N TYR A 649 -10.50 14.30 3.13
CA TYR A 649 -9.18 14.21 2.51
C TYR A 649 -9.26 13.54 1.14
N ASN A 650 -8.33 13.88 0.25
CA ASN A 650 -8.39 13.46 -1.17
C ASN A 650 -9.68 13.91 -1.86
N ASP A 651 -10.15 15.10 -1.50
CA ASP A 651 -11.36 15.73 -2.02
C ASP A 651 -11.09 17.23 -2.26
N PRO A 652 -10.37 17.58 -3.35
CA PRO A 652 -9.97 18.95 -3.62
C PRO A 652 -11.18 19.89 -3.74
N ALA A 653 -11.05 21.09 -3.17
CA ALA A 653 -11.99 22.17 -3.41
C ALA A 653 -11.87 22.67 -4.86
N MET A 654 -13.00 22.74 -5.57
CA MET A 654 -13.08 23.02 -6.99
C MET A 654 -13.65 24.42 -7.28
N SER A 655 -14.63 24.87 -6.50
CA SER A 655 -15.20 26.22 -6.62
C SER A 655 -15.90 26.69 -5.34
N LEU A 656 -16.15 28.01 -5.25
CA LEU A 656 -17.06 28.58 -4.26
C LEU A 656 -18.49 28.60 -4.82
N ILE A 657 -19.45 28.27 -3.98
CA ILE A 657 -20.88 28.40 -4.27
C ILE A 657 -21.31 29.76 -3.73
N ARG A 658 -21.86 30.60 -4.61
CA ARG A 658 -22.33 31.95 -4.26
C ARG A 658 -23.84 32.03 -4.39
N SER A 659 -24.44 32.77 -3.46
CA SER A 659 -25.84 33.17 -3.54
C SER A 659 -26.06 34.08 -4.74
N GLU A 660 -26.97 33.74 -5.63
CA GLU A 660 -27.35 34.62 -6.75
C GLU A 660 -28.00 35.92 -6.27
N VAL A 661 -28.63 35.90 -5.08
CA VAL A 661 -29.36 37.04 -4.51
C VAL A 661 -28.44 37.95 -3.70
N THR A 662 -27.65 37.37 -2.79
CA THR A 662 -26.85 38.16 -1.83
C THR A 662 -25.40 38.34 -2.24
N GLY A 663 -24.91 37.61 -3.25
CA GLY A 663 -23.50 37.57 -3.65
C GLY A 663 -22.57 36.89 -2.62
N ARG A 664 -23.09 36.54 -1.43
CA ARG A 664 -22.37 35.88 -0.35
C ARG A 664 -21.97 34.46 -0.74
N VAL A 665 -20.81 34.01 -0.27
CA VAL A 665 -20.37 32.62 -0.45
C VAL A 665 -21.17 31.73 0.51
N GLU A 666 -21.96 30.81 -0.03
CA GLU A 666 -22.80 29.90 0.77
C GLU A 666 -22.09 28.58 1.06
N GLY A 667 -21.09 28.21 0.26
CA GLY A 667 -20.37 26.97 0.44
C GLY A 667 -19.17 26.77 -0.50
N VAL A 668 -18.57 25.60 -0.39
CA VAL A 668 -17.45 25.13 -1.21
C VAL A 668 -17.89 23.85 -1.92
N GLN A 669 -17.79 23.85 -3.24
CA GLN A 669 -17.89 22.63 -4.03
C GLN A 669 -16.53 21.95 -4.03
N THR A 670 -16.49 20.70 -3.60
CA THR A 670 -15.31 19.83 -3.73
C THR A 670 -15.52 18.86 -4.88
N SER A 671 -14.54 18.01 -5.17
CA SER A 671 -14.65 17.00 -6.23
C SER A 671 -15.74 15.96 -5.98
N LYS A 672 -16.10 15.70 -4.72
CA LYS A 672 -17.07 14.67 -4.33
C LYS A 672 -18.24 15.19 -3.50
N ASN A 673 -18.09 16.32 -2.80
CA ASN A 673 -19.07 16.83 -1.83
C ASN A 673 -19.40 18.31 -2.02
N ILE A 674 -20.53 18.74 -1.44
CA ILE A 674 -20.90 20.15 -1.26
C ILE A 674 -20.87 20.51 0.23
N LEU A 675 -20.10 21.53 0.59
CA LEU A 675 -19.91 21.98 1.96
C LEU A 675 -20.48 23.38 2.14
N TYR A 676 -21.68 23.49 2.71
CA TYR A 676 -22.28 24.78 3.02
C TYR A 676 -21.72 25.35 4.32
N GLY A 677 -21.26 26.60 4.28
CA GLY A 677 -20.70 27.33 5.42
C GLY A 677 -21.61 28.48 5.85
N ARG A 678 -22.18 28.41 7.06
CA ARG A 678 -23.15 29.41 7.55
C ARG A 678 -22.49 30.72 7.99
N LYS A 679 -21.35 30.63 8.69
CA LYS A 679 -20.63 31.78 9.21
C LYS A 679 -19.49 32.18 8.30
N ALA A 680 -18.55 31.29 8.03
CA ALA A 680 -17.35 31.63 7.27
C ALA A 680 -16.78 30.46 6.45
N THR A 681 -16.07 30.80 5.38
CA THR A 681 -15.20 29.89 4.62
C THR A 681 -13.75 30.36 4.77
N VAL A 682 -12.88 29.53 5.32
CA VAL A 682 -11.47 29.84 5.54
C VAL A 682 -10.59 29.13 4.52
N VAL A 683 -9.85 29.88 3.71
CA VAL A 683 -8.89 29.34 2.74
C VAL A 683 -7.50 29.30 3.37
N ALA A 684 -7.07 28.10 3.76
CA ALA A 684 -5.78 27.80 4.40
C ALA A 684 -4.94 26.82 3.54
N SER A 685 -5.02 26.96 2.21
CA SER A 685 -4.44 26.04 1.22
C SER A 685 -2.96 26.28 0.91
N GLY A 686 -2.22 26.96 1.80
CA GLY A 686 -0.78 27.19 1.66
C GLY A 686 -0.40 27.81 0.32
N ALA A 687 0.60 27.24 -0.36
CA ALA A 687 1.11 27.79 -1.62
C ALA A 687 0.08 27.75 -2.76
N TRP A 688 -0.95 26.90 -2.65
CA TRP A 688 -2.03 26.78 -3.65
C TRP A 688 -3.09 27.88 -3.54
N THR A 689 -3.06 28.72 -2.49
CA THR A 689 -4.10 29.73 -2.27
C THR A 689 -4.29 30.67 -3.47
N ARG A 690 -3.21 31.17 -4.09
CA ARG A 690 -3.32 32.02 -5.28
C ARG A 690 -4.05 31.32 -6.43
N SER A 691 -3.59 30.12 -6.83
CA SER A 691 -4.19 29.36 -7.93
C SER A 691 -5.66 29.01 -7.67
N LEU A 692 -5.98 28.70 -6.41
CA LEU A 692 -7.33 28.37 -5.99
C LEU A 692 -8.25 29.60 -6.06
N LEU A 693 -7.81 30.76 -5.58
CA LEU A 693 -8.58 32.00 -5.65
C LEU A 693 -8.80 32.46 -7.09
N HIS A 694 -7.78 32.39 -7.95
CA HIS A 694 -7.95 32.68 -9.39
C HIS A 694 -9.01 31.79 -10.03
N SER A 695 -9.08 30.52 -9.62
CA SER A 695 -10.12 29.58 -10.10
C SER A 695 -11.51 29.91 -9.52
N PHE A 696 -11.59 30.38 -8.28
CA PHE A 696 -12.84 30.64 -7.56
C PHE A 696 -13.49 31.99 -7.91
N LEU A 697 -12.68 33.00 -8.20
CA LEU A 697 -13.12 34.39 -8.38
C LEU A 697 -13.30 34.77 -9.85
N GLY A 698 -12.78 33.95 -10.78
CA GLY A 698 -12.86 34.19 -12.21
C GLY A 698 -11.99 35.36 -12.68
N PRO A 699 -11.93 35.62 -13.99
CA PRO A 699 -10.98 36.56 -14.61
C PRO A 699 -11.26 38.05 -14.30
N ASN A 700 -12.42 38.38 -13.72
CA ASN A 700 -12.83 39.77 -13.48
C ASN A 700 -12.54 40.26 -12.05
N CYS A 701 -11.96 39.41 -11.19
CA CYS A 701 -11.61 39.81 -9.83
C CYS A 701 -10.30 40.61 -9.80
N THR A 702 -10.34 41.76 -9.15
CA THR A 702 -9.19 42.66 -8.98
C THR A 702 -8.27 42.26 -7.83
N LEU A 703 -8.70 41.33 -6.97
CA LEU A 703 -7.90 40.87 -5.83
C LEU A 703 -6.91 39.79 -6.25
N ASP A 704 -5.63 40.13 -6.20
CA ASP A 704 -4.53 39.20 -6.44
C ASP A 704 -3.64 39.08 -5.21
N ILE A 705 -3.64 37.91 -4.56
CA ILE A 705 -2.76 37.65 -3.42
C ILE A 705 -1.47 37.01 -3.93
N PRO A 706 -0.31 37.68 -3.80
CA PRO A 706 0.94 37.26 -4.43
C PRO A 706 1.67 36.12 -3.72
N VAL A 707 0.94 35.15 -3.18
CA VAL A 707 1.55 33.95 -2.62
C VAL A 707 2.16 33.11 -3.74
N LYS A 708 3.44 32.76 -3.59
CA LYS A 708 4.20 31.95 -4.54
C LYS A 708 4.70 30.67 -3.87
N PRO A 709 4.73 29.52 -4.57
CA PRO A 709 5.39 28.33 -4.06
C PRO A 709 6.91 28.54 -4.07
N ARG A 710 7.53 28.59 -2.88
CA ARG A 710 8.98 28.56 -2.74
C ARG A 710 9.40 27.15 -2.34
N LYS A 711 10.00 26.43 -3.28
CA LYS A 711 10.40 25.04 -3.08
C LYS A 711 11.64 24.98 -2.18
N GLY A 712 11.65 24.02 -1.27
CA GLY A 712 12.83 23.72 -0.45
C GLY A 712 13.06 22.22 -0.32
N HIS A 713 14.35 21.86 -0.32
CA HIS A 713 14.82 20.50 -0.06
C HIS A 713 15.38 20.39 1.36
N LEU A 714 15.14 19.25 1.99
CA LEU A 714 15.89 18.78 3.15
C LEU A 714 16.40 17.37 2.85
N LEU A 715 17.60 17.08 3.32
CA LEU A 715 18.23 15.77 3.28
C LEU A 715 18.09 15.12 4.65
N VAL A 716 17.44 13.95 4.72
CA VAL A 716 17.29 13.18 5.95
C VAL A 716 18.23 11.97 5.89
N LEU A 717 19.06 11.82 6.92
CA LEU A 717 20.00 10.73 7.08
C LEU A 717 19.58 9.85 8.25
N GLU A 718 19.21 8.61 7.94
CA GLU A 718 18.79 7.62 8.94
C GLU A 718 20.01 7.02 9.65
N ASN A 719 19.88 6.71 10.95
CA ASN A 719 20.92 6.06 11.76
C ASN A 719 22.33 6.68 11.66
N PHE A 720 22.40 8.01 11.51
CA PHE A 720 23.66 8.71 11.28
C PHE A 720 24.46 8.93 12.57
N ASN A 721 25.14 7.89 13.05
CA ASN A 721 25.86 7.90 14.34
C ASN A 721 27.20 8.65 14.32
N ARG A 722 27.62 9.21 13.17
CA ARG A 722 28.90 9.92 13.02
C ARG A 722 28.86 11.38 13.50
N LEU A 723 27.66 11.92 13.71
CA LEU A 723 27.44 13.27 14.21
C LEU A 723 26.49 13.20 15.40
N LYS A 724 26.87 13.79 16.53
CA LYS A 724 25.98 14.01 17.66
C LYS A 724 25.62 15.48 17.69
N LEU A 725 24.32 15.77 17.68
CA LEU A 725 23.76 17.10 17.86
C LEU A 725 22.91 17.13 19.12
N ASN A 726 23.04 18.18 19.93
CA ASN A 726 22.20 18.38 21.11
C ASN A 726 21.10 19.43 20.85
N HIS A 727 21.39 20.40 19.99
CA HIS A 727 20.53 21.54 19.67
C HIS A 727 20.21 21.60 18.17
N GLY A 728 19.14 22.32 17.83
CA GLY A 728 18.85 22.70 16.44
C GLY A 728 19.74 23.86 16.02
N ILE A 729 20.37 23.74 14.86
CA ILE A 729 21.35 24.71 14.37
C ILE A 729 20.85 25.37 13.09
N MET A 730 21.05 26.68 12.98
CA MET A 730 20.73 27.50 11.82
C MET A 730 21.88 28.48 11.56
N GLU A 731 22.34 28.60 10.32
CA GLU A 731 23.33 29.62 9.95
C GLU A 731 22.68 31.01 9.84
N LEU A 732 23.41 32.07 10.21
CA LEU A 732 22.93 33.45 10.15
C LEU A 732 22.49 33.88 8.74
N GLY A 733 23.20 33.46 7.69
CA GLY A 733 22.85 33.73 6.29
C GLY A 733 21.46 33.22 5.89
N TYR A 734 20.87 32.26 6.62
CA TYR A 734 19.49 31.84 6.38
C TYR A 734 18.46 32.95 6.65
N VAL A 735 18.77 33.87 7.56
CA VAL A 735 17.92 35.00 7.96
C VAL A 735 17.86 36.04 6.85
N ASP A 736 18.99 36.32 6.20
CA ASP A 736 19.07 37.30 5.10
C ASP A 736 18.25 36.86 3.88
N HIS A 737 18.00 35.55 3.72
CA HIS A 737 17.18 35.01 2.63
C HIS A 737 15.68 34.89 2.95
N GLN A 738 15.25 35.23 4.18
CA GLN A 738 13.83 35.21 4.58
C GLN A 738 13.06 36.47 4.16
N GLY A 739 13.71 37.64 4.22
CA GLY A 739 13.17 38.89 3.72
C GLY A 739 14.17 39.50 2.77
N ASP A 740 13.80 39.65 1.50
CA ASP A 740 14.58 40.41 0.53
C ASP A 740 14.43 41.90 0.86
N ASN A 741 14.93 42.31 2.02
CA ASN A 741 15.04 43.70 2.44
C ASN A 741 16.29 44.26 1.77
N SER A 742 16.06 45.17 0.83
CA SER A 742 17.00 45.82 -0.07
C SER A 742 18.09 46.71 0.58
N ASN A 743 18.57 46.40 1.79
CA ASN A 743 19.52 47.27 2.51
C ASN A 743 20.66 46.58 3.30
N SER A 744 20.97 45.28 3.08
CA SER A 744 22.18 44.69 3.67
C SER A 744 23.38 44.70 2.72
N VAL A 745 24.43 45.37 3.19
CA VAL A 745 25.69 45.69 2.50
C VAL A 745 26.36 44.44 1.89
N HIS A 746 26.53 44.51 0.56
CA HIS A 746 27.40 43.68 -0.27
C HIS A 746 28.67 43.19 0.45
N LEU A 747 28.79 41.89 0.65
CA LEU A 747 30.08 41.22 0.76
C LEU A 747 30.21 40.16 -0.34
N SER A 748 30.94 40.61 -1.37
CA SER A 748 31.57 39.91 -2.50
C SER A 748 30.71 39.54 -3.73
N PRO A 749 31.29 39.65 -4.95
CA PRO A 749 30.55 39.92 -6.18
C PRO A 749 30.69 38.79 -7.21
N LYS A 750 29.56 38.32 -7.71
CA LYS A 750 29.35 37.79 -9.08
C LYS A 750 28.04 37.03 -9.03
N TYR A 751 26.92 37.65 -9.40
CA TYR A 751 25.90 37.03 -10.24
C TYR A 751 25.09 38.20 -10.83
N LYS A 752 25.00 38.23 -12.16
CA LYS A 752 24.30 39.26 -12.92
C LYS A 752 22.79 39.08 -12.72
N GLU A 753 22.03 40.15 -12.92
CA GLU A 753 20.57 40.28 -12.80
C GLU A 753 19.70 39.31 -13.68
N ASP A 754 20.28 38.27 -14.28
CA ASP A 754 19.56 37.22 -15.02
C ASP A 754 19.18 35.99 -14.14
N ASP A 755 19.63 35.94 -12.88
CA ASP A 755 19.57 34.74 -12.02
C ASP A 755 18.44 34.75 -10.96
N GLN A 756 17.21 35.15 -11.30
CA GLN A 756 16.02 34.79 -10.48
C GLN A 756 15.78 33.26 -10.42
N ALA A 757 16.61 32.48 -11.13
CA ALA A 757 16.66 31.01 -11.15
C ALA A 757 17.70 30.39 -10.19
N ALA A 758 18.56 31.17 -9.52
CA ALA A 758 19.58 30.63 -8.63
C ALA A 758 18.97 30.19 -7.28
N ALA A 759 19.13 28.92 -6.93
CA ALA A 759 18.70 28.38 -5.63
C ALA A 759 19.60 28.95 -4.52
N SER A 760 19.01 29.52 -3.46
CA SER A 760 19.76 29.85 -2.25
C SER A 760 19.84 28.65 -1.32
N ILE A 761 21.00 28.42 -0.72
CA ILE A 761 21.28 27.30 0.17
C ILE A 761 21.88 27.88 1.44
N SER A 762 21.37 27.46 2.59
CA SER A 762 21.92 27.83 3.89
C SER A 762 21.88 26.63 4.81
N MET A 763 22.84 26.48 5.70
CA MET A 763 22.92 25.37 6.62
C MET A 763 21.87 25.46 7.73
N THR A 764 21.10 24.40 7.87
CA THR A 764 20.33 24.06 9.06
C THR A 764 20.54 22.59 9.37
N ALA A 765 20.64 22.25 10.66
CA ALA A 765 20.81 20.88 11.11
C ALA A 765 19.96 20.61 12.36
N THR A 766 19.10 19.60 12.30
CA THR A 766 18.25 19.18 13.42
C THR A 766 18.16 17.66 13.50
N LEU A 767 17.75 17.11 14.65
CA LEU A 767 17.45 15.69 14.79
C LEU A 767 15.94 15.51 14.86
N ASN A 768 15.36 14.59 14.08
CA ASN A 768 13.94 14.27 14.25
C ASN A 768 13.71 13.44 15.52
N THR A 769 12.44 13.14 15.84
CA THR A 769 12.07 12.35 17.03
C THR A 769 12.60 10.92 17.02
N LYS A 770 12.98 10.39 15.85
CA LYS A 770 13.62 9.09 15.66
C LYS A 770 15.15 9.15 15.73
N GLY A 771 15.73 10.34 15.92
CA GLY A 771 17.19 10.54 15.93
C GLY A 771 17.83 10.64 14.55
N HIS A 772 17.06 10.76 13.47
CA HIS A 772 17.62 10.97 12.13
C HIS A 772 18.09 12.42 11.96
N LEU A 773 19.23 12.60 11.30
CA LEU A 773 19.79 13.93 11.02
C LEU A 773 19.07 14.55 9.82
N VAL A 774 18.54 15.75 10.00
CA VAL A 774 17.86 16.52 8.96
C VAL A 774 18.70 17.74 8.61
N LEU A 775 19.31 17.71 7.43
CA LEU A 775 20.11 18.79 6.88
C LEU A 775 19.29 19.60 5.89
N GLY A 776 19.40 20.91 5.98
CA GLY A 776 18.68 21.82 5.12
C GLY A 776 19.41 23.14 4.98
N SER A 777 18.81 24.14 4.34
CA SER A 777 17.72 23.98 3.38
C SER A 777 17.98 24.81 2.13
N SER A 778 17.39 24.38 1.00
CA SER A 778 17.37 25.17 -0.22
C SER A 778 16.12 26.03 -0.32
N ARG A 779 16.18 27.06 -1.16
CA ARG A 779 15.05 27.91 -1.55
C ARG A 779 15.13 28.22 -3.04
N GLU A 780 14.13 27.79 -3.80
CA GLU A 780 14.05 28.03 -5.24
C GLU A 780 12.62 28.33 -5.71
N PHE A 781 12.49 29.22 -6.71
CA PHE A 781 11.22 29.50 -7.37
C PHE A 781 11.08 28.63 -8.63
N LYS A 782 10.70 27.36 -8.46
CA LYS A 782 10.43 26.40 -9.56
C LYS A 782 8.97 25.97 -9.65
N GLY A 783 8.05 26.89 -9.34
CA GLY A 783 6.62 26.60 -9.30
C GLY A 783 6.30 25.46 -8.32
N PHE A 784 5.41 24.56 -8.73
CA PHE A 784 5.00 23.38 -7.94
C PHE A 784 5.79 22.11 -8.28
N SER A 785 6.94 22.20 -8.96
CA SER A 785 7.76 21.01 -9.28
C SER A 785 8.16 20.27 -8.00
N ARG A 786 8.07 18.94 -8.02
CA ARG A 786 8.55 18.04 -6.96
C ARG A 786 9.78 17.24 -7.38
N GLU A 787 10.37 17.57 -8.52
CA GLU A 787 11.57 16.89 -9.01
C GLU A 787 12.75 17.13 -8.07
N VAL A 788 13.49 16.07 -7.77
CA VAL A 788 14.70 16.16 -6.96
C VAL A 788 15.83 16.70 -7.81
N ASP A 789 16.48 17.77 -7.35
CA ASP A 789 17.68 18.30 -7.97
C ASP A 789 18.93 17.83 -7.21
N LYS A 790 19.65 16.84 -7.78
CA LYS A 790 20.85 16.27 -7.16
C LYS A 790 21.94 17.31 -6.92
N SER A 791 22.02 18.36 -7.75
CA SER A 791 23.00 19.43 -7.55
C SER A 791 22.72 20.22 -6.27
N ILE A 792 21.45 20.48 -5.98
CA ILE A 792 21.03 21.16 -4.74
C ILE A 792 21.31 20.29 -3.52
N LEU A 793 21.06 18.98 -3.59
CA LEU A 793 21.37 18.06 -2.48
C LEU A 793 22.86 18.01 -2.20
N LYS A 794 23.69 17.94 -3.25
CA LYS A 794 25.14 18.02 -3.10
C LYS A 794 25.55 19.34 -2.46
N SER A 795 24.99 20.47 -2.88
CA SER A 795 25.33 21.76 -2.29
C SER A 795 24.86 21.90 -0.83
N ILE A 796 23.73 21.28 -0.44
CA ILE A 796 23.31 21.19 0.97
C ILE A 796 24.34 20.39 1.77
N TRP A 797 24.80 19.26 1.23
CA TRP A 797 25.81 18.42 1.87
C TRP A 797 27.15 19.14 2.01
N ASP A 798 27.64 19.74 0.93
CA ASP A 798 28.90 20.48 0.90
C ASP A 798 28.83 21.66 1.89
N ARG A 799 27.69 22.39 1.91
CA ARG A 799 27.48 23.48 2.87
C ARG A 799 27.44 22.98 4.31
N ALA A 800 26.82 21.84 4.59
CA ALA A 800 26.86 21.23 5.92
C ALA A 800 28.29 20.79 6.31
N GLY A 801 29.08 20.30 5.36
CA GLY A 801 30.48 19.90 5.58
C GLY A 801 31.42 21.05 5.97
N GLU A 802 31.05 22.28 5.63
CA GLU A 802 31.77 23.48 6.12
C GLU A 802 31.59 23.72 7.62
N PHE A 803 30.45 23.30 8.19
CA PHE A 803 30.13 23.44 9.62
C PHE A 803 30.43 22.16 10.41
N PHE A 804 30.36 21.00 9.75
CA PHE A 804 30.59 19.69 10.36
C PHE A 804 31.72 18.96 9.61
N PRO A 805 32.99 19.17 9.98
CA PRO A 805 34.14 18.60 9.28
C PRO A 805 34.10 17.06 9.14
N ALA A 806 33.40 16.38 10.05
CA ALA A 806 33.17 14.93 9.99
C ALA A 806 32.44 14.47 8.72
N LEU A 807 31.68 15.35 8.06
CA LEU A 807 30.96 15.04 6.82
C LEU A 807 31.87 15.02 5.58
N ASN A 808 33.00 15.75 5.61
CA ASN A 808 33.89 15.88 4.45
C ASN A 808 34.58 14.57 4.06
N ASN A 809 34.71 13.64 5.02
CA ASN A 809 35.35 12.34 4.81
C ASN A 809 34.34 11.23 4.45
N ILE A 810 33.09 11.58 4.20
CA ILE A 810 32.01 10.63 3.92
C ILE A 810 31.56 10.80 2.48
N HIS A 811 31.60 9.71 1.71
CA HIS A 811 31.06 9.73 0.36
C HIS A 811 29.52 9.76 0.43
N LEU A 812 28.93 10.81 -0.13
CA LEU A 812 27.48 10.93 -0.24
C LEU A 812 27.01 10.17 -1.48
N ASP A 813 26.57 8.92 -1.30
CA ASP A 813 25.72 8.28 -2.31
C ASP A 813 24.31 8.87 -2.21
N ILE A 814 23.85 9.54 -3.26
CA ILE A 814 22.52 10.20 -3.30
C ILE A 814 21.43 9.20 -3.71
N ASP A 815 21.82 8.04 -4.27
CA ASP A 815 20.90 7.05 -4.83
C ASP A 815 20.56 5.91 -3.87
N GLU A 816 21.37 5.68 -2.81
CA GLU A 816 21.10 4.68 -1.76
C GLU A 816 20.74 5.36 -0.41
N ASP A 817 19.62 4.95 0.19
CA ASP A 817 19.24 5.11 1.61
C ASP A 817 19.02 6.53 2.20
N LYS A 818 18.48 7.51 1.45
CA LYS A 818 18.19 8.85 1.99
C LYS A 818 16.77 9.34 1.68
N GLU A 819 16.02 9.69 2.73
CA GLU A 819 14.72 10.37 2.59
C GLU A 819 14.96 11.84 2.22
N ILE A 820 14.47 12.27 1.05
CA ILE A 820 14.53 13.67 0.62
C ILE A 820 13.15 14.30 0.84
N ARG A 821 13.09 15.34 1.67
CA ARG A 821 11.84 16.09 1.88
C ARG A 821 11.79 17.28 0.93
N ILE A 822 10.70 17.38 0.17
CA ILE A 822 10.43 18.51 -0.72
C ILE A 822 9.12 19.17 -0.29
N GLY A 823 9.20 20.46 0.04
CA GLY A 823 8.05 21.26 0.44
C GLY A 823 7.94 22.57 -0.35
N HIS A 824 6.71 22.99 -0.66
CA HIS A 824 6.41 24.29 -1.26
C HIS A 824 5.91 25.25 -0.19
N ARG A 825 6.81 26.10 0.30
CA ARG A 825 6.49 27.10 1.32
C ARG A 825 5.63 28.20 0.69
N PRO A 826 4.54 28.64 1.33
CA PRO A 826 3.73 29.75 0.85
C PRO A 826 4.49 31.06 1.08
N TYR A 827 5.29 31.49 0.09
CA TYR A 827 6.09 32.70 0.17
C TYR A 827 5.24 33.94 -0.15
N MET A 828 5.39 34.98 0.67
CA MET A 828 4.82 36.31 0.43
C MET A 828 5.94 37.33 0.17
N PRO A 829 5.80 38.22 -0.82
CA PRO A 829 6.85 39.19 -1.17
C PRO A 829 7.26 40.14 -0.04
N ASP A 830 6.34 40.49 0.84
CA ASP A 830 6.57 41.40 1.97
C ASP A 830 6.92 40.66 3.27
N GLY A 831 7.18 39.35 3.20
CA GLY A 831 7.66 38.54 4.30
C GLY A 831 6.64 38.25 5.40
N LYS A 832 5.37 38.65 5.24
CA LYS A 832 4.34 38.53 6.28
C LYS A 832 3.20 37.59 5.84
N PRO A 833 2.64 36.77 6.74
CA PRO A 833 1.42 36.02 6.44
C PRO A 833 0.27 36.93 6.02
N VAL A 834 -0.68 36.40 5.26
CA VAL A 834 -1.93 37.06 4.91
C VAL A 834 -3.03 36.38 5.72
N ILE A 835 -3.61 37.12 6.66
CA ILE A 835 -4.64 36.65 7.58
C ILE A 835 -5.75 37.70 7.59
N GLY A 836 -6.91 37.38 7.01
CA GLY A 836 -8.07 38.25 7.10
C GLY A 836 -9.14 38.02 6.06
N PHE A 837 -10.23 38.79 6.19
CA PHE A 837 -11.37 38.73 5.28
C PHE A 837 -11.02 39.26 3.90
N VAL A 838 -11.57 38.60 2.89
CA VAL A 838 -11.42 39.01 1.51
C VAL A 838 -12.34 40.19 1.21
N PRO A 839 -11.82 41.30 0.64
CA PRO A 839 -12.66 42.38 0.11
C PRO A 839 -13.74 41.83 -0.83
N ASP A 840 -14.96 42.39 -0.75
CA ASP A 840 -16.14 41.97 -1.52
C ASP A 840 -16.67 40.55 -1.24
N MET A 841 -16.07 39.82 -0.29
CA MET A 841 -16.56 38.53 0.20
C MET A 841 -16.52 38.49 1.73
N SER A 842 -17.51 39.13 2.34
CA SER A 842 -17.59 39.38 3.79
C SER A 842 -17.50 38.15 4.70
N ASN A 843 -17.65 36.93 4.16
CA ASN A 843 -17.55 35.69 4.90
C ASN A 843 -16.45 34.73 4.40
N VAL A 844 -15.56 35.18 3.51
CA VAL A 844 -14.38 34.41 3.11
C VAL A 844 -13.15 34.99 3.79
N LEU A 845 -12.43 34.15 4.51
CA LEU A 845 -11.20 34.51 5.21
C LEU A 845 -10.02 33.73 4.62
N ILE A 846 -8.86 34.35 4.54
CA ILE A 846 -7.63 33.70 4.09
C ILE A 846 -6.66 33.61 5.26
N ALA A 847 -5.96 32.48 5.37
CA ALA A 847 -4.87 32.28 6.32
C ALA A 847 -3.73 31.51 5.63
N THR A 848 -2.81 32.23 5.00
CA THR A 848 -1.68 31.66 4.24
C THR A 848 -0.44 32.55 4.34
N GLY A 849 0.64 32.19 3.63
CA GLY A 849 1.81 33.05 3.48
C GLY A 849 2.85 32.93 4.60
N HIS A 850 2.76 31.91 5.45
CA HIS A 850 3.66 31.72 6.59
C HIS A 850 5.09 31.26 6.25
N GLU A 851 5.47 31.15 4.97
CA GLU A 851 6.74 30.59 4.49
C GLU A 851 7.15 29.32 5.29
N GLY A 852 8.32 29.32 5.92
CA GLY A 852 8.87 28.26 6.77
C GLY A 852 8.47 28.38 8.24
N SER A 853 7.70 29.41 8.62
CA SER A 853 7.20 29.65 9.98
C SER A 853 5.80 29.05 10.22
N GLY A 854 5.20 28.35 9.25
CA GLY A 854 3.82 27.87 9.34
C GLY A 854 3.53 26.98 10.54
N LEU A 855 4.44 26.08 10.93
CA LEU A 855 4.28 25.26 12.13
C LEU A 855 4.33 26.11 13.41
N ALA A 856 5.33 26.99 13.51
CA ALA A 856 5.54 27.84 14.67
C ALA A 856 4.37 28.81 14.92
N LEU A 857 3.78 29.37 13.85
CA LEU A 857 2.71 30.37 13.92
C LEU A 857 1.29 29.79 13.88
N ALA A 858 1.13 28.46 13.76
CA ALA A 858 -0.16 27.84 13.49
C ALA A 858 -1.21 28.09 14.58
N LEU A 859 -0.84 27.96 15.86
CA LEU A 859 -1.79 28.11 16.97
C LEU A 859 -2.19 29.57 17.18
N GLY A 860 -1.25 30.51 17.08
CA GLY A 860 -1.57 31.94 17.12
C GLY A 860 -2.45 32.38 15.94
N THR A 861 -2.18 31.83 14.74
CA THR A 861 -3.03 32.08 13.56
C THR A 861 -4.44 31.53 13.79
N ALA A 862 -4.57 30.35 14.42
CA ALA A 862 -5.87 29.75 14.70
C ALA A 862 -6.70 30.54 15.71
N GLU A 863 -6.07 31.08 16.75
CA GLU A 863 -6.71 31.99 17.70
C GLU A 863 -7.20 33.25 16.99
N MET A 864 -6.32 33.93 16.25
CA MET A 864 -6.65 35.14 15.50
C MET A 864 -7.81 34.94 14.52
N VAL A 865 -7.79 33.85 13.73
CA VAL A 865 -8.88 33.54 12.79
C VAL A 865 -10.19 33.28 13.51
N THR A 866 -10.15 32.63 14.68
CA THR A 866 -11.34 32.39 15.49
C THR A 866 -11.94 33.70 15.97
N ASP A 867 -11.12 34.60 16.52
CA ASP A 867 -11.54 35.92 17.01
C ASP A 867 -12.18 36.74 15.87
N MET A 868 -11.58 36.72 14.67
CA MET A 868 -12.14 37.38 13.49
C MET A 868 -13.50 36.80 13.06
N ILE A 869 -13.70 35.48 13.13
CA ILE A 869 -14.98 34.84 12.80
C ILE A 869 -16.07 35.19 13.82
N LEU A 870 -15.69 35.39 15.08
CA LEU A 870 -16.60 35.76 16.17
C LEU A 870 -16.88 37.27 16.23
N GLY A 871 -16.00 38.10 15.64
CA GLY A 871 -16.07 39.56 15.73
C GLY A 871 -15.52 40.10 17.06
N ASP A 872 -14.66 39.32 17.71
CA ASP A 872 -14.06 39.66 19.00
C ASP A 872 -12.79 40.51 18.81
N LEU A 873 -12.46 41.35 19.80
CA LEU A 873 -11.15 42.01 19.89
C LEU A 873 -10.11 40.95 20.25
N GLY A 874 -9.34 40.51 19.25
CA GLY A 874 -8.33 39.47 19.42
C GLY A 874 -7.17 39.88 20.32
N ARG A 875 -6.43 38.87 20.83
CA ARG A 875 -5.24 39.09 21.69
C ARG A 875 -4.03 39.66 20.96
N VAL A 876 -3.98 39.46 19.64
CA VAL A 876 -2.93 39.93 18.74
C VAL A 876 -3.58 40.80 17.69
N ASP A 877 -3.00 41.97 17.41
CA ASP A 877 -3.48 42.84 16.35
C ASP A 877 -3.34 42.15 14.98
N PHE A 878 -4.47 42.00 14.28
CA PHE A 878 -4.49 41.37 12.96
C PHE A 878 -4.22 42.36 11.82
N THR A 879 -4.24 43.68 12.10
CA THR A 879 -4.09 44.75 11.09
C THR A 879 -2.84 44.57 10.21
N PRO A 880 -1.65 44.19 10.73
CA PRO A 880 -0.47 44.01 9.88
C PRO A 880 -0.59 42.86 8.86
N PHE A 881 -1.54 41.94 9.04
CA PHE A 881 -1.76 40.77 8.19
C PHE A 881 -2.96 40.92 7.25
N SER A 882 -3.74 41.99 7.39
CA SER A 882 -4.98 42.18 6.64
C SER A 882 -4.75 42.25 5.13
N ILE A 883 -5.78 41.88 4.37
CA ILE A 883 -5.77 41.95 2.90
C ILE A 883 -6.05 43.38 2.42
N GLU A 884 -6.92 44.08 3.16
CA GLU A 884 -7.37 45.42 2.82
C GLU A 884 -6.19 46.39 2.66
N ASN A 885 -6.16 47.13 1.56
CA ASN A 885 -5.11 48.10 1.18
C ASN A 885 -3.69 47.54 1.01
N ARG A 886 -3.46 46.24 1.23
CA ARG A 886 -2.12 45.61 1.13
C ARG A 886 -1.76 45.19 -0.29
N PHE A 887 -2.75 44.80 -1.10
CA PHE A 887 -2.53 44.26 -2.46
C PHE A 887 -3.38 44.95 -3.54
N SER A 888 -4.15 45.97 -3.18
CA SER A 888 -4.88 46.82 -4.13
C SER A 888 -3.90 47.75 -4.86
N GLY A 889 -3.36 47.30 -6.01
CA GLY A 889 -2.53 48.16 -6.85
C GLY A 889 -1.50 47.50 -7.76
N THR A 890 -1.33 46.17 -7.77
CA THR A 890 -0.44 45.52 -8.74
C THR A 890 -1.17 45.23 -10.04
N GLY A 891 -1.41 46.28 -10.82
CA GLY A 891 -1.80 46.21 -12.24
C GLY A 891 -0.62 45.94 -13.17
#